data_AF-A0A9E4M2N1-F1
#
_entry.id   AF-A0A9E4M2N1-F1
#
_cell.length_a   1.000
_cell.length_b   1.000
_cell.length_c   1.000
_cell.angle_alpha   90.00
_cell.angle_beta   90.00
_cell.angle_gamma   90.00
#
_symmetry.space_group_name_H-M   'P 1'
#
loop_
_entity.id
_entity.type
_entity.pdbx_description
1 polymer ?
#
loop_
_entity_poly.entity_id
_entity_poly.type
_entity_poly.pdbx_seq_one_letter_code
_entity_poly.pdbx_strand_id
1 'polypeptide(L)'
;MSKARRDDTSFPTAQRPYENEFEANSMIIHNAGAADHTEIWIWFDPNTDQNRRHRHDTVRLKADPEIGIFSCTALTDFGLPVLQPQFVEFAAVQRFGELFQQRANNKGSADSFAVVLATAALLRLTGAAGKIPGKLQPENSGIDVIARFESYLNRNAEATAAKESNNCNSICPLVPVDIATDGIETGILTESEGKIYPAKELGIEFRMGDSALKWAKIMKEEVGVSSFRFPKGFQSLDLNAATEVLASINAPTAISVSFYADTRSPHQAWRRQSAVSYPIFAEFLTQFDVCRQTIDDGQPLQQLLSSITQLNKGQLKRLGKLRMPLPTGRVFRLGEEIRGLDPLGIDRPRRYALGNELSLEQLLGLVKDLDTNWVPDDERSWKCLIDIVSCCVGPLGTRISLPASQILSASKGNWIGFHAQLAAAYACKVVDFNRQQMSMAISDVLEMTDDFSQSVVLPNVLAAIMETGNQLPFPASQDIEAAKRLAFGLIIENSRNPIAVLLATARRWLSRIPALIAAEGQIGVGVTQSNWENDPRWPKLAEEFHSSNGLVVWNLVSEEELLEESKRLSHCVGRLYSRKARRGECHIFSVRSTDGSQSFSTFEVASPVSDIEQIARGGVKILQHKARNNRPPGMQPSLAVQDWLNAVRSNLLTLHLADVRSWRRSVELDSPDAGSSVRSPEDAWSAVLGRNWQQQDVRQAVWNEWNSHILRGELTNLERSGEIAKLGSSRSLLTQLKPGAAKEIFGAAVP
;
A
#
# COMPACT_ATOMS: atom_id res chain seq x y z
N MET A 1 17.67 5.39 -81.68
CA MET A 1 17.84 3.93 -81.57
C MET A 1 16.99 3.46 -80.38
N SER A 2 15.66 3.26 -80.50
CA SER A 2 14.95 2.03 -80.93
C SER A 2 15.49 0.76 -80.24
N LYS A 3 14.78 0.02 -79.36
CA LYS A 3 13.46 -0.65 -79.45
C LYS A 3 12.94 -0.85 -78.00
N ALA A 4 11.69 -0.68 -77.56
CA ALA A 4 10.35 -1.02 -78.05
C ALA A 4 9.97 -2.53 -77.95
N ARG A 5 9.02 -2.84 -77.04
CA ARG A 5 7.87 -3.77 -77.15
C ARG A 5 6.95 -3.52 -75.92
N ARG A 6 5.73 -2.95 -76.09
CA ARG A 6 4.42 -3.54 -76.50
C ARG A 6 3.79 -4.36 -75.37
N ASP A 7 2.49 -4.38 -75.06
CA ASP A 7 1.20 -3.74 -75.46
C ASP A 7 0.25 -4.13 -74.28
N ASP A 8 -0.62 -3.27 -73.73
CA ASP A 8 -1.98 -2.88 -74.16
C ASP A 8 -3.11 -3.91 -73.84
N THR A 9 -4.23 -3.35 -73.34
CA THR A 9 -5.65 -3.83 -73.38
C THR A 9 -6.25 -4.90 -72.43
N SER A 10 -7.15 -4.40 -71.55
CA SER A 10 -8.57 -4.74 -71.32
C SER A 10 -9.09 -6.07 -70.69
N PHE A 11 -9.79 -5.89 -69.54
CA PHE A 11 -11.09 -6.44 -69.02
C PHE A 11 -11.35 -7.98 -68.99
N PRO A 12 -12.17 -8.57 -68.06
CA PRO A 12 -13.40 -8.00 -67.46
C PRO A 12 -13.70 -8.28 -65.97
N THR A 13 -14.66 -7.50 -65.47
CA THR A 13 -15.56 -7.75 -64.34
C THR A 13 -16.47 -8.96 -64.57
N ALA A 14 -16.65 -9.82 -63.56
CA ALA A 14 -17.95 -10.38 -63.14
C ALA A 14 -17.81 -11.27 -61.90
N GLN A 15 -18.73 -11.06 -60.95
CA GLN A 15 -18.91 -11.77 -59.68
C GLN A 15 -19.44 -13.20 -59.85
N ARG A 16 -19.14 -14.07 -58.86
CA ARG A 16 -20.06 -14.70 -57.87
C ARG A 16 -19.43 -16.02 -57.34
N PRO A 17 -19.99 -16.66 -56.30
CA PRO A 17 -19.91 -16.27 -54.90
C PRO A 17 -19.20 -17.38 -54.09
N TYR A 18 -18.55 -17.05 -52.99
CA TYR A 18 -18.40 -18.02 -51.92
C TYR A 18 -18.99 -17.39 -50.68
N GLU A 19 -20.21 -17.81 -50.39
CA GLU A 19 -20.70 -17.93 -49.03
C GLU A 19 -19.63 -18.67 -48.24
N ASN A 20 -19.06 -18.01 -47.24
CA ASN A 20 -18.47 -18.71 -46.11
C ASN A 20 -19.03 -18.04 -44.87
N GLU A 21 -19.71 -18.86 -44.09
CA GLU A 21 -20.26 -18.59 -42.79
C GLU A 21 -19.18 -18.00 -41.87
N PHE A 22 -19.55 -16.97 -41.11
CA PHE A 22 -18.71 -16.44 -40.06
C PHE A 22 -18.89 -17.33 -38.83
N GLU A 23 -17.87 -18.14 -38.52
CA GLU A 23 -17.75 -18.80 -37.23
C GLU A 23 -17.19 -17.82 -36.19
N ALA A 24 -17.81 -17.81 -35.01
CA ALA A 24 -17.41 -17.02 -33.86
C ALA A 24 -16.02 -17.46 -33.35
N ASN A 25 -15.08 -16.54 -33.21
CA ASN A 25 -13.79 -16.84 -32.58
C ASN A 25 -13.92 -16.79 -31.04
N SER A 26 -13.50 -17.90 -30.44
CA SER A 26 -13.71 -18.35 -29.05
C SER A 26 -12.95 -17.58 -27.98
N MET A 27 -13.60 -17.26 -26.86
CA MET A 27 -12.93 -17.12 -25.56
C MET A 27 -12.70 -18.51 -24.98
N ILE A 28 -11.45 -18.88 -24.69
CA ILE A 28 -11.14 -20.12 -23.99
C ILE A 28 -10.94 -19.80 -22.50
N ILE A 29 -11.99 -20.00 -21.70
CA ILE A 29 -11.87 -19.99 -20.24
C ILE A 29 -11.27 -21.32 -19.80
N HIS A 30 -9.98 -21.31 -19.48
CA HIS A 30 -9.37 -22.39 -18.74
C HIS A 30 -9.55 -22.16 -17.25
N ASN A 31 -10.51 -22.87 -16.63
CA ASN A 31 -10.60 -22.98 -15.18
C ASN A 31 -9.63 -24.09 -14.73
N ALA A 32 -8.44 -23.70 -14.26
CA ALA A 32 -7.49 -24.62 -13.66
C ALA A 32 -7.94 -24.92 -12.22
N GLY A 33 -8.84 -25.91 -12.07
CA GLY A 33 -9.50 -26.21 -10.81
C GLY A 33 -8.56 -26.62 -9.67
N ALA A 34 -8.48 -25.76 -8.66
CA ALA A 34 -8.32 -26.12 -7.25
C ALA A 34 -9.32 -25.27 -6.46
N ALA A 35 -9.98 -25.84 -5.45
CA ALA A 35 -11.09 -25.19 -4.72
C ALA A 35 -10.74 -23.84 -4.08
N ASP A 36 -9.45 -23.53 -3.96
CA ASP A 36 -8.93 -22.38 -3.21
C ASP A 36 -8.49 -21.21 -4.13
N HIS A 37 -8.40 -21.41 -5.45
CA HIS A 37 -8.01 -20.37 -6.41
C HIS A 37 -8.75 -20.50 -7.75
N THR A 38 -9.50 -19.47 -8.15
CA THR A 38 -10.09 -19.39 -9.50
C THR A 38 -9.21 -18.51 -10.38
N GLU A 39 -8.63 -19.08 -11.43
CA GLU A 39 -7.91 -18.35 -12.48
C GLU A 39 -8.75 -18.31 -13.75
N ILE A 40 -8.97 -17.12 -14.30
CA ILE A 40 -9.74 -16.91 -15.52
C ILE A 40 -8.83 -16.23 -16.54
N TRP A 41 -8.73 -16.84 -17.72
CA TRP A 41 -7.94 -16.34 -18.83
C TRP A 41 -8.89 -15.79 -19.90
N ILE A 42 -8.73 -14.51 -20.24
CA ILE A 42 -9.53 -13.80 -21.24
C ILE A 42 -8.58 -13.34 -22.34
N TRP A 43 -8.79 -13.85 -23.55
CA TRP A 43 -7.96 -13.57 -24.72
C TRP A 43 -8.67 -12.55 -25.61
N PHE A 44 -7.95 -11.53 -26.11
CA PHE A 44 -8.49 -10.60 -27.10
C PHE A 44 -7.73 -10.82 -28.42
N ASP A 45 -8.42 -11.40 -29.41
CA ASP A 45 -7.94 -11.44 -30.80
C ASP A 45 -8.71 -10.40 -31.61
N PRO A 46 -8.16 -9.19 -31.85
CA PRO A 46 -8.82 -8.19 -32.67
C PRO A 46 -8.69 -8.58 -34.15
N ASN A 47 -9.46 -9.58 -34.59
CA ASN A 47 -9.33 -10.16 -35.93
C ASN A 47 -10.26 -9.51 -36.98
N THR A 48 -10.69 -8.27 -36.77
CA THR A 48 -11.68 -7.62 -37.66
C THR A 48 -11.15 -6.53 -38.57
N ASP A 49 -9.86 -6.17 -38.52
CA ASP A 49 -9.29 -5.14 -39.41
C ASP A 49 -8.03 -5.60 -40.12
N GLN A 50 -8.12 -5.75 -41.45
CA GLN A 50 -6.97 -6.10 -42.30
C GLN A 50 -5.86 -5.04 -42.28
N ASN A 51 -6.13 -3.81 -41.79
CA ASN A 51 -5.16 -2.74 -41.61
C ASN A 51 -4.51 -2.69 -40.22
N ARG A 52 -5.11 -3.33 -39.20
CA ARG A 52 -4.53 -3.48 -37.85
C ARG A 52 -4.07 -4.91 -37.59
N ARG A 53 -3.36 -5.49 -38.55
CA ARG A 53 -2.58 -6.71 -38.28
C ARG A 53 -1.61 -6.37 -37.13
N HIS A 54 -1.57 -7.18 -36.08
CA HIS A 54 -0.50 -7.25 -35.05
C HIS A 54 -0.70 -6.55 -33.68
N ARG A 55 -1.91 -6.44 -33.12
CA ARG A 55 -2.04 -6.21 -31.66
C ARG A 55 -2.75 -7.37 -30.97
N HIS A 56 -2.03 -8.10 -30.12
CA HIS A 56 -2.57 -9.19 -29.30
C HIS A 56 -2.56 -8.79 -27.81
N ASP A 57 -3.63 -8.15 -27.34
CA ASP A 57 -3.79 -7.88 -25.92
C ASP A 57 -4.46 -9.10 -25.25
N THR A 58 -4.04 -9.48 -24.04
CA THR A 58 -4.61 -10.60 -23.27
C THR A 58 -4.85 -10.15 -21.83
N VAL A 59 -5.86 -10.65 -21.13
CA VAL A 59 -6.08 -10.36 -19.72
C VAL A 59 -6.25 -11.66 -18.94
N ARG A 60 -5.41 -11.88 -17.94
CA ARG A 60 -5.56 -12.92 -16.93
C ARG A 60 -6.11 -12.31 -15.65
N LEU A 61 -7.18 -12.88 -15.11
CA LEU A 61 -7.74 -12.53 -13.82
C LEU A 61 -7.44 -13.64 -12.82
N LYS A 62 -6.94 -13.25 -11.65
CA LYS A 62 -6.75 -14.14 -10.51
C LYS A 62 -7.46 -13.53 -9.30
N ALA A 63 -8.42 -14.27 -8.76
CA ALA A 63 -9.14 -13.89 -7.56
C ALA A 63 -8.57 -14.63 -6.34
N ASP A 64 -8.28 -13.91 -5.26
CA ASP A 64 -8.02 -14.48 -3.95
C ASP A 64 -9.18 -14.13 -3.00
N PRO A 65 -10.17 -15.03 -2.87
CA PRO A 65 -11.41 -14.75 -2.15
C PRO A 65 -11.24 -14.67 -0.63
N GLU A 66 -10.13 -15.17 -0.06
CA GLU A 66 -9.91 -15.14 1.39
C GLU A 66 -9.52 -13.75 1.90
N ILE A 67 -8.76 -13.01 1.09
CA ILE A 67 -8.23 -11.67 1.44
C ILE A 67 -8.96 -10.54 0.72
N GLY A 68 -9.94 -10.85 -0.14
CA GLY A 68 -10.70 -9.86 -0.90
C GLY A 68 -9.85 -9.11 -1.94
N ILE A 69 -8.72 -9.69 -2.34
CA ILE A 69 -7.83 -9.11 -3.35
C ILE A 69 -8.11 -9.78 -4.69
N PHE A 70 -8.39 -8.96 -5.70
CA PHE A 70 -8.46 -9.40 -7.08
C PHE A 70 -7.24 -8.86 -7.81
N SER A 71 -6.65 -9.67 -8.67
CA SER A 71 -5.52 -9.24 -9.48
C SER A 71 -5.79 -9.54 -10.94
N CYS A 72 -5.36 -8.64 -11.80
CA CYS A 72 -5.48 -8.73 -13.24
C CYS A 72 -4.11 -8.53 -13.86
N THR A 73 -3.63 -9.49 -14.64
CA THR A 73 -2.47 -9.29 -15.50
C THR A 73 -2.97 -9.11 -16.92
N ALA A 74 -2.97 -7.87 -17.41
CA ALA A 74 -3.05 -7.63 -18.84
C ALA A 74 -1.69 -7.92 -19.49
N LEU A 75 -1.65 -8.47 -20.69
CA LEU A 75 -0.48 -8.62 -21.54
C LEU A 75 -0.74 -7.73 -22.73
N THR A 76 0.07 -6.70 -22.93
CA THR A 76 -0.13 -5.69 -23.96
C THR A 76 0.84 -5.92 -25.11
N ASP A 77 0.33 -5.86 -26.33
CA ASP A 77 1.14 -5.92 -27.54
C ASP A 77 1.61 -4.51 -27.95
N PHE A 78 2.92 -4.30 -27.79
CA PHE A 78 3.58 -3.06 -28.21
C PHE A 78 4.19 -3.17 -29.62
N GLY A 79 3.74 -4.13 -30.43
CA GLY A 79 4.31 -4.43 -31.75
C GLY A 79 5.64 -5.17 -31.67
N LEU A 80 5.90 -5.84 -30.53
CA LEU A 80 7.13 -6.58 -30.28
C LEU A 80 6.88 -8.08 -30.43
N PRO A 81 7.92 -8.87 -30.75
CA PRO A 81 7.87 -10.33 -30.68
C PRO A 81 7.57 -10.91 -29.30
N VAL A 82 7.32 -10.10 -28.26
CA VAL A 82 7.01 -10.50 -26.88
C VAL A 82 5.93 -9.55 -26.35
N LEU A 83 4.94 -10.10 -25.64
CA LEU A 83 3.90 -9.30 -24.99
C LEU A 83 4.40 -8.73 -23.65
N GLN A 84 4.03 -7.49 -23.35
CA GLN A 84 4.41 -6.83 -22.11
C GLN A 84 3.32 -7.05 -21.04
N PRO A 85 3.63 -7.72 -19.94
CA PRO A 85 2.71 -7.80 -18.82
C PRO A 85 2.54 -6.44 -18.14
N GLN A 86 1.29 -6.07 -17.92
CA GLN A 86 0.79 -4.98 -17.11
C GLN A 86 -0.08 -5.59 -16.01
N PHE A 87 0.31 -5.39 -14.75
CA PHE A 87 -0.43 -5.93 -13.63
C PHE A 87 -1.26 -4.82 -12.98
N VAL A 88 -2.50 -5.16 -12.68
CA VAL A 88 -3.43 -4.31 -11.97
C VAL A 88 -3.88 -5.10 -10.76
N GLU A 89 -3.51 -4.63 -9.58
CA GLU A 89 -4.02 -5.17 -8.33
C GLU A 89 -5.23 -4.34 -7.91
N PHE A 90 -6.34 -5.02 -7.64
CA PHE A 90 -7.52 -4.46 -7.01
C PHE A 90 -7.48 -4.88 -5.55
N ALA A 91 -7.14 -3.96 -4.66
CA ALA A 91 -7.57 -4.09 -3.29
C ALA A 91 -9.03 -3.65 -3.25
N ALA A 92 -9.91 -4.62 -3.39
CA ALA A 92 -11.31 -4.36 -3.18
C ALA A 92 -11.49 -4.16 -1.66
N VAL A 93 -12.19 -3.09 -1.25
CA VAL A 93 -12.65 -2.94 0.13
C VAL A 93 -13.28 -4.27 0.57
N GLN A 94 -13.01 -4.76 1.79
CA GLN A 94 -13.41 -6.09 2.28
C GLN A 94 -14.88 -6.47 1.95
N ARG A 95 -15.77 -5.47 1.90
CA ARG A 95 -17.15 -5.53 1.38
C ARG A 95 -17.30 -6.28 0.03
N PHE A 96 -16.36 -6.14 -0.90
CA PHE A 96 -16.38 -6.82 -2.20
C PHE A 96 -16.02 -8.30 -2.11
N GLY A 97 -15.07 -8.68 -1.24
CA GLY A 97 -14.76 -10.08 -0.97
C GLY A 97 -15.96 -10.81 -0.35
N GLU A 98 -16.69 -10.13 0.53
CA GLU A 98 -17.92 -10.65 1.15
C GLU A 98 -19.06 -10.78 0.13
N LEU A 99 -19.28 -9.78 -0.73
CA LEU A 99 -20.25 -9.87 -1.84
C LEU A 99 -19.89 -10.97 -2.84
N PHE A 100 -18.59 -11.14 -3.14
CA PHE A 100 -18.10 -12.23 -3.98
C PHE A 100 -18.37 -13.58 -3.33
N GLN A 101 -18.05 -13.79 -2.06
CA GLN A 101 -18.33 -15.07 -1.36
C GLN A 101 -19.84 -15.36 -1.29
N GLN A 102 -20.68 -14.36 -1.06
CA GLN A 102 -22.14 -14.50 -1.06
C GLN A 102 -22.68 -14.92 -2.44
N ARG A 103 -22.12 -14.35 -3.51
CA ARG A 103 -22.48 -14.66 -4.90
C ARG A 103 -21.79 -15.93 -5.44
N ALA A 104 -20.61 -16.30 -4.97
CA ALA A 104 -19.84 -17.47 -5.43
C ALA A 104 -20.58 -18.79 -5.18
N ASN A 105 -21.45 -18.84 -4.17
CA ASN A 105 -22.35 -19.98 -3.91
C ASN A 105 -23.43 -20.16 -5.00
N ASN A 106 -23.56 -19.20 -5.92
CA ASN A 106 -24.50 -19.22 -7.03
C ASN A 106 -23.72 -19.09 -8.34
N LYS A 107 -23.48 -20.22 -9.02
CA LYS A 107 -22.50 -20.39 -10.11
C LYS A 107 -22.55 -19.31 -11.20
N GLY A 108 -23.75 -18.87 -11.60
CA GLY A 108 -23.92 -17.82 -12.62
C GLY A 108 -23.52 -16.40 -12.18
N SER A 109 -23.43 -16.13 -10.88
CA SER A 109 -23.10 -14.78 -10.36
C SER A 109 -21.62 -14.57 -10.05
N ALA A 110 -20.84 -15.64 -9.91
CA ALA A 110 -19.37 -15.58 -9.86
C ALA A 110 -18.79 -15.11 -11.20
N ASP A 111 -19.33 -15.63 -12.30
CA ASP A 111 -18.91 -15.27 -13.66
C ASP A 111 -19.25 -13.82 -13.99
N SER A 112 -20.46 -13.34 -13.67
CA SER A 112 -20.83 -11.92 -13.80
C SER A 112 -19.88 -11.02 -13.02
N PHE A 113 -19.52 -11.41 -11.80
CA PHE A 113 -18.65 -10.60 -10.95
C PHE A 113 -17.21 -10.55 -11.48
N ALA A 114 -16.67 -11.68 -11.94
CA ALA A 114 -15.36 -11.71 -12.58
C ALA A 114 -15.33 -10.84 -13.85
N VAL A 115 -16.40 -10.87 -14.63
CA VAL A 115 -16.59 -10.03 -15.83
C VAL A 115 -16.66 -8.54 -15.48
N VAL A 116 -17.35 -8.16 -14.39
CA VAL A 116 -17.39 -6.77 -13.89
C VAL A 116 -15.98 -6.30 -13.48
N LEU A 117 -15.22 -7.12 -12.76
CA LEU A 117 -13.84 -6.80 -12.40
C LEU A 117 -12.93 -6.68 -13.63
N ALA A 118 -13.07 -7.60 -14.59
CA ALA A 118 -12.38 -7.52 -15.89
C ALA A 118 -12.65 -6.20 -16.60
N THR A 119 -13.93 -5.79 -16.59
CA THR A 119 -14.39 -4.55 -17.21
C THR A 119 -13.78 -3.33 -16.50
N ALA A 120 -13.82 -3.30 -15.16
CA ALA A 120 -13.19 -2.25 -14.37
C ALA A 120 -11.67 -2.17 -14.62
N ALA A 121 -11.00 -3.31 -14.70
CA ALA A 121 -9.58 -3.42 -15.02
C ALA A 121 -9.26 -2.80 -16.38
N LEU A 122 -10.01 -3.20 -17.41
CA LEU A 122 -9.85 -2.71 -18.79
C LEU A 122 -10.09 -1.20 -18.88
N LEU A 123 -11.21 -0.71 -18.36
CA LEU A 123 -11.53 0.73 -18.33
C LEU A 123 -10.38 1.54 -17.71
N ARG A 124 -9.81 1.01 -16.63
CA ARG A 124 -8.72 1.65 -15.92
C ARG A 124 -7.42 1.60 -16.72
N LEU A 125 -7.04 0.44 -17.27
CA LEU A 125 -5.84 0.24 -18.10
C LEU A 125 -5.84 1.14 -19.34
N THR A 126 -6.98 1.27 -20.01
CA THR A 126 -7.09 2.08 -21.22
C THR A 126 -7.28 3.57 -20.91
N GLY A 127 -7.48 3.95 -19.64
CA GLY A 127 -7.88 5.30 -19.26
C GLY A 127 -9.21 5.74 -19.87
N ALA A 128 -10.05 4.79 -20.28
CA ALA A 128 -11.28 5.05 -21.00
C ALA A 128 -12.48 5.08 -20.06
N ALA A 129 -13.48 5.90 -20.39
CA ALA A 129 -14.79 5.83 -19.76
C ALA A 129 -15.65 4.81 -20.52
N GLY A 130 -16.42 3.99 -19.82
CA GLY A 130 -17.42 3.13 -20.45
C GLY A 130 -18.65 3.93 -20.88
N LYS A 131 -19.39 3.49 -21.89
CA LYS A 131 -20.75 3.99 -22.19
C LYS A 131 -21.75 2.85 -22.04
N ILE A 132 -22.90 3.13 -21.43
CA ILE A 132 -24.01 2.18 -21.45
C ILE A 132 -24.74 2.36 -22.79
N PRO A 133 -24.94 1.32 -23.61
CA PRO A 133 -25.76 1.42 -24.79
C PRO A 133 -27.19 1.83 -24.38
N GLY A 134 -27.69 2.93 -24.93
CA GLY A 134 -29.04 3.40 -24.62
C GLY A 134 -30.09 2.35 -25.01
N LYS A 135 -30.91 1.92 -24.02
CA LYS A 135 -32.07 1.02 -24.15
C LYS A 135 -31.85 -0.21 -25.04
N LEU A 136 -30.93 -1.09 -24.66
CA LEU A 136 -31.10 -2.51 -25.02
C LEU A 136 -32.17 -3.08 -24.10
N GLN A 137 -33.28 -3.56 -24.67
CA GLN A 137 -34.20 -4.39 -23.91
C GLN A 137 -33.45 -5.64 -23.46
N PRO A 138 -33.64 -6.12 -22.22
CA PRO A 138 -33.01 -7.36 -21.77
C PRO A 138 -33.52 -8.50 -22.65
N GLU A 139 -32.74 -8.89 -23.66
CA GLU A 139 -33.03 -10.07 -24.45
C GLU A 139 -32.90 -11.30 -23.53
N ASN A 140 -33.90 -12.17 -23.65
CA ASN A 140 -34.20 -13.31 -22.79
C ASN A 140 -33.01 -13.91 -22.02
N SER A 141 -33.25 -14.10 -20.71
CA SER A 141 -32.35 -14.52 -19.63
C SER A 141 -31.76 -15.94 -19.73
N GLY A 142 -31.55 -16.48 -20.94
CA GLY A 142 -31.06 -17.84 -21.16
C GLY A 142 -29.65 -17.94 -21.76
N ILE A 143 -29.01 -16.83 -22.13
CA ILE A 143 -27.67 -16.83 -22.72
C ILE A 143 -26.63 -16.66 -21.61
N ASP A 144 -25.66 -17.57 -21.59
CA ASP A 144 -24.49 -17.58 -20.70
C ASP A 144 -23.82 -16.20 -20.62
N VAL A 145 -23.56 -15.73 -19.41
CA VAL A 145 -22.92 -14.43 -19.11
C VAL A 145 -21.60 -14.28 -19.87
N ILE A 146 -20.90 -15.39 -20.04
CA ILE A 146 -19.67 -15.52 -20.84
C ILE A 146 -19.93 -15.16 -22.31
N ALA A 147 -20.92 -15.79 -22.95
CA ALA A 147 -21.27 -15.53 -24.35
C ALA A 147 -21.76 -14.08 -24.57
N ARG A 148 -22.38 -13.47 -23.56
CA ARG A 148 -22.77 -12.04 -23.60
C ARG A 148 -21.55 -11.12 -23.51
N PHE A 149 -20.56 -11.45 -22.68
CA PHE A 149 -19.31 -10.71 -22.59
C PHE A 149 -18.47 -10.85 -23.88
N GLU A 150 -18.44 -12.02 -24.50
CA GLU A 150 -17.84 -12.21 -25.84
C GLU A 150 -18.52 -11.31 -26.89
N SER A 151 -19.85 -11.28 -26.90
CA SER A 151 -20.63 -10.38 -27.77
C SER A 151 -20.35 -8.90 -27.51
N TYR A 152 -20.08 -8.52 -26.26
CA TYR A 152 -19.65 -7.18 -25.86
C TYR A 152 -18.26 -6.81 -26.40
N LEU A 153 -17.30 -7.73 -26.31
CA LEU A 153 -15.93 -7.51 -26.80
C LEU A 153 -15.89 -7.43 -28.32
N ASN A 154 -16.60 -8.32 -29.00
CA ASN A 154 -16.70 -8.32 -30.47
C ASN A 154 -17.31 -7.02 -31.00
N ARG A 155 -18.40 -6.54 -30.38
CA ARG A 155 -19.05 -5.27 -30.77
C ARG A 155 -18.17 -4.04 -30.53
N ASN A 156 -17.33 -4.03 -29.49
CA ASN A 156 -16.39 -2.93 -29.26
C ASN A 156 -15.21 -2.95 -30.25
N ALA A 157 -14.72 -4.13 -30.64
CA ALA A 157 -13.71 -4.26 -31.68
C ALA A 157 -14.24 -3.72 -33.02
N GLU A 158 -15.47 -4.06 -33.39
CA GLU A 158 -16.16 -3.55 -34.60
C GLU A 158 -16.42 -2.03 -34.55
N ALA A 159 -16.90 -1.51 -33.41
CA ALA A 159 -17.15 -0.07 -33.25
C ALA A 159 -15.86 0.77 -33.27
N THR A 160 -14.72 0.17 -32.91
CA THR A 160 -13.40 0.79 -33.01
C THR A 160 -12.92 0.84 -34.46
N ALA A 161 -13.18 -0.21 -35.25
CA ALA A 161 -12.87 -0.26 -36.68
C ALA A 161 -13.70 0.74 -37.51
N ALA A 162 -14.95 1.02 -37.11
CA ALA A 162 -15.84 1.91 -37.85
C ALA A 162 -15.57 3.42 -37.68
N LYS A 163 -14.78 3.85 -36.68
CA LYS A 163 -14.61 5.28 -36.32
C LYS A 163 -13.33 5.94 -36.83
N GLU A 164 -12.38 5.20 -37.41
CA GLU A 164 -11.13 5.79 -37.93
C GLU A 164 -11.27 6.51 -39.29
N SER A 165 -12.49 6.69 -39.80
CA SER A 165 -12.73 7.68 -40.86
C SER A 165 -12.79 9.13 -40.33
N ASN A 166 -12.76 9.37 -39.01
CA ASN A 166 -12.75 10.73 -38.44
C ASN A 166 -12.04 10.80 -37.06
N ASN A 167 -11.02 11.68 -36.99
CA ASN A 167 -10.22 12.12 -35.83
C ASN A 167 -10.51 11.49 -34.46
N CYS A 168 -9.55 10.69 -33.99
CA CYS A 168 -9.47 10.07 -32.68
C CYS A 168 -9.52 11.08 -31.53
N ASN A 169 -10.60 11.07 -30.75
CA ASN A 169 -10.62 11.47 -29.35
C ASN A 169 -11.48 10.48 -28.56
N SER A 170 -10.83 9.68 -27.72
CA SER A 170 -11.38 8.69 -26.77
C SER A 170 -12.23 7.55 -27.36
N ILE A 171 -11.65 6.36 -27.44
CA ILE A 171 -12.42 5.11 -27.56
C ILE A 171 -13.13 4.91 -26.22
N CYS A 172 -14.46 4.86 -26.25
CA CYS A 172 -15.32 4.78 -25.07
C CYS A 172 -16.00 3.40 -25.11
N PRO A 173 -15.49 2.36 -24.41
CA PRO A 173 -16.01 0.99 -24.51
C PRO A 173 -17.48 0.89 -24.06
N LEU A 174 -18.31 0.17 -24.80
CA LEU A 174 -19.76 0.04 -24.58
C LEU A 174 -20.10 -1.04 -23.54
N VAL A 175 -20.12 -0.74 -22.25
CA VAL A 175 -20.37 -1.74 -21.18
C VAL A 175 -21.82 -2.26 -21.24
N PRO A 176 -22.07 -3.59 -21.22
CA PRO A 176 -23.43 -4.14 -21.25
C PRO A 176 -24.23 -3.69 -20.03
N VAL A 177 -25.54 -3.50 -20.20
CA VAL A 177 -26.41 -2.94 -19.16
C VAL A 177 -26.42 -3.79 -17.90
N ASP A 178 -26.46 -5.12 -18.02
CA ASP A 178 -26.42 -6.05 -16.89
C ASP A 178 -25.08 -5.98 -16.13
N ILE A 179 -23.94 -5.99 -16.83
CA ILE A 179 -22.60 -5.84 -16.22
C ILE A 179 -22.45 -4.45 -15.59
N ALA A 180 -22.95 -3.41 -16.24
CA ALA A 180 -22.98 -2.05 -15.71
C ALA A 180 -23.80 -1.98 -14.41
N THR A 181 -25.02 -2.53 -14.43
CA THR A 181 -25.92 -2.58 -13.29
C THR A 181 -25.31 -3.39 -12.15
N ASP A 182 -24.82 -4.60 -12.42
CA ASP A 182 -24.12 -5.42 -11.41
C ASP A 182 -22.89 -4.69 -10.85
N GLY A 183 -22.11 -4.04 -11.69
CA GLY A 183 -20.94 -3.26 -11.27
C GLY A 183 -21.28 -2.05 -10.42
N ILE A 184 -22.38 -1.36 -10.72
CA ILE A 184 -22.86 -0.20 -9.94
C ILE A 184 -23.47 -0.67 -8.61
N GLU A 185 -24.28 -1.73 -8.63
CA GLU A 185 -24.90 -2.32 -7.43
C GLU A 185 -23.85 -2.88 -6.46
N THR A 186 -22.81 -3.53 -7.00
CA THR A 186 -21.69 -4.01 -6.19
C THR A 186 -20.77 -2.88 -5.72
N GLY A 187 -20.81 -1.72 -6.40
CA GLY A 187 -19.96 -0.56 -6.13
C GLY A 187 -18.58 -0.64 -6.79
N ILE A 188 -18.34 -1.58 -7.71
CA ILE A 188 -17.08 -1.69 -8.49
C ILE A 188 -16.99 -0.60 -9.54
N LEU A 189 -18.14 -0.23 -10.10
CA LEU A 189 -18.31 0.77 -11.13
C LEU A 189 -19.15 1.93 -10.58
N THR A 190 -18.90 3.15 -11.07
CA THR A 190 -19.73 4.32 -10.81
C THR A 190 -20.19 4.89 -12.14
N GLU A 191 -21.43 5.38 -12.17
CA GLU A 191 -21.96 6.11 -13.32
C GLU A 191 -21.86 7.61 -13.08
N SER A 192 -21.32 8.34 -14.06
CA SER A 192 -21.32 9.80 -14.08
C SER A 192 -21.55 10.26 -15.51
N GLU A 193 -22.56 11.11 -15.73
CA GLU A 193 -22.89 11.66 -17.06
C GLU A 193 -23.15 10.60 -18.15
N GLY A 194 -23.80 9.48 -17.79
CA GLY A 194 -24.10 8.39 -18.73
C GLY A 194 -22.85 7.59 -19.16
N LYS A 195 -21.75 7.75 -18.43
CA LYS A 195 -20.51 7.00 -18.60
C LYS A 195 -20.19 6.23 -17.34
N ILE A 196 -19.53 5.09 -17.52
CA ILE A 196 -19.09 4.24 -16.43
C ILE A 196 -17.61 4.43 -16.17
N TYR A 197 -17.27 4.51 -14.89
CA TYR A 197 -15.92 4.60 -14.39
C TYR A 197 -15.70 3.51 -13.34
N PRO A 198 -14.47 3.00 -13.16
CA PRO A 198 -14.12 2.30 -11.93
C PRO A 198 -14.44 3.20 -10.73
N ALA A 199 -15.03 2.64 -9.67
CA ALA A 199 -15.36 3.39 -8.46
C ALA A 199 -14.10 3.99 -7.83
N LYS A 200 -14.20 5.22 -7.30
CA LYS A 200 -13.05 5.90 -6.67
C LYS A 200 -12.62 5.22 -5.38
N GLU A 201 -13.56 4.57 -4.69
CA GLU A 201 -13.32 3.79 -3.49
C GLU A 201 -12.66 2.42 -3.78
N LEU A 202 -12.60 2.00 -5.04
CA LEU A 202 -11.84 0.82 -5.45
C LEU A 202 -10.35 1.17 -5.37
N GLY A 203 -9.63 0.57 -4.42
CA GLY A 203 -8.18 0.73 -4.30
C GLY A 203 -7.48 0.06 -5.48
N ILE A 204 -7.31 0.79 -6.59
CA ILE A 204 -6.64 0.28 -7.79
C ILE A 204 -5.20 0.74 -7.82
N GLU A 205 -4.27 -0.20 -7.76
CA GLU A 205 -2.85 0.06 -7.97
C GLU A 205 -2.37 -0.61 -9.25
N PHE A 206 -1.68 0.18 -10.09
CA PHE A 206 -0.95 -0.33 -11.24
C PHE A 206 0.44 -0.77 -10.81
N ARG A 207 0.85 -1.95 -11.26
CA ARG A 207 2.23 -2.40 -11.12
C ARG A 207 2.72 -2.99 -12.44
N MET A 208 4.02 -2.87 -12.67
CA MET A 208 4.68 -3.76 -13.62
C MET A 208 4.59 -5.16 -13.03
N GLY A 209 3.94 -6.08 -13.75
CA GLY A 209 3.64 -7.42 -13.27
C GLY A 209 4.83 -8.36 -13.20
N ASP A 210 4.53 -9.66 -13.14
CA ASP A 210 5.45 -10.74 -13.50
C ASP A 210 6.29 -10.38 -14.74
N SER A 211 7.52 -10.87 -14.85
CA SER A 211 8.41 -10.50 -15.96
C SER A 211 7.86 -10.90 -17.34
N ALA A 212 8.11 -10.08 -18.38
CA ALA A 212 7.76 -10.43 -19.76
C ALA A 212 8.44 -11.75 -20.18
N LEU A 213 9.61 -12.04 -19.60
CA LEU A 213 10.34 -13.28 -19.81
C LEU A 213 9.60 -14.50 -19.26
N LYS A 214 9.08 -14.41 -18.02
CA LYS A 214 8.27 -15.47 -17.42
C LYS A 214 7.05 -15.76 -18.29
N TRP A 215 6.38 -14.70 -18.72
CA TRP A 215 5.22 -14.79 -19.60
C TRP A 215 5.52 -15.38 -20.97
N ALA A 216 6.63 -14.99 -21.60
CA ALA A 216 7.08 -15.59 -22.84
C ALA A 216 7.39 -17.09 -22.69
N LYS A 217 7.92 -17.54 -21.54
CA LYS A 217 8.15 -18.97 -21.28
C LYS A 217 6.86 -19.75 -21.12
N ILE A 218 5.94 -19.25 -20.28
CA ILE A 218 4.60 -19.82 -20.10
C ILE A 218 3.92 -19.98 -21.46
N MET A 219 3.94 -18.92 -22.27
CA MET A 219 3.40 -18.94 -23.64
C MET A 219 4.08 -19.98 -24.54
N LYS A 220 5.38 -20.25 -24.38
CA LYS A 220 6.10 -21.24 -25.19
C LYS A 220 5.84 -22.68 -24.70
N GLU A 221 5.57 -22.87 -23.42
CA GLU A 221 5.37 -24.17 -22.77
C GLU A 221 3.91 -24.64 -22.82
N GLU A 222 2.94 -23.76 -22.52
CA GLU A 222 1.52 -24.12 -22.35
C GLU A 222 0.73 -24.15 -23.67
N VAL A 223 1.19 -23.43 -24.70
CA VAL A 223 0.45 -23.21 -25.95
C VAL A 223 0.74 -24.29 -27.01
N GLY A 224 1.42 -25.37 -26.65
CA GLY A 224 1.47 -26.58 -27.48
C GLY A 224 0.10 -27.22 -27.76
N VAL A 225 -1.00 -26.69 -27.21
CA VAL A 225 -2.31 -27.34 -27.12
C VAL A 225 -3.48 -26.54 -27.75
N SER A 226 -3.32 -25.29 -28.23
CA SER A 226 -4.46 -24.51 -28.78
C SER A 226 -4.11 -23.44 -29.83
N SER A 227 -5.13 -22.91 -30.50
CA SER A 227 -5.18 -22.02 -31.68
C SER A 227 -4.53 -20.62 -31.55
N PHE A 228 -3.69 -20.39 -30.55
CA PHE A 228 -3.10 -19.08 -30.27
C PHE A 228 -2.07 -18.67 -31.34
N ARG A 229 -2.22 -17.46 -31.89
CA ARG A 229 -1.24 -16.86 -32.80
C ARG A 229 -0.27 -15.98 -32.03
N PHE A 230 0.98 -16.39 -31.97
CA PHE A 230 2.03 -15.58 -31.36
C PHE A 230 2.33 -14.30 -32.15
N PRO A 231 2.82 -13.24 -31.49
CA PRO A 231 3.39 -12.08 -32.17
C PRO A 231 4.45 -12.49 -33.20
N LYS A 232 4.51 -11.73 -34.31
CA LYS A 232 5.43 -12.04 -35.40
C LYS A 232 6.88 -12.08 -34.90
N GLY A 233 7.56 -13.21 -35.10
CA GLY A 233 8.95 -13.41 -34.69
C GLY A 233 9.14 -14.00 -33.29
N PHE A 234 8.07 -14.21 -32.51
CA PHE A 234 8.15 -14.85 -31.19
C PHE A 234 8.84 -16.24 -31.26
N GLN A 235 8.52 -17.04 -32.27
CA GLN A 235 9.08 -18.39 -32.44
C GLN A 235 10.61 -18.41 -32.63
N SER A 236 11.18 -17.33 -33.19
CA SER A 236 12.63 -17.20 -33.39
C SER A 236 13.39 -16.72 -32.15
N LEU A 237 12.69 -16.42 -31.05
CA LEU A 237 13.32 -15.95 -29.83
C LEU A 237 14.00 -17.08 -29.04
N ASP A 238 15.24 -16.83 -28.64
CA ASP A 238 16.00 -17.64 -27.69
C ASP A 238 15.76 -17.11 -26.27
N LEU A 239 14.67 -17.59 -25.66
CA LEU A 239 14.28 -17.22 -24.29
C LEU A 239 15.27 -17.72 -23.24
N ASN A 240 16.06 -18.76 -23.54
CA ASN A 240 17.08 -19.27 -22.62
C ASN A 240 18.24 -18.29 -22.53
N ALA A 241 18.70 -17.79 -23.67
CA ALA A 241 19.71 -16.73 -23.68
C ALA A 241 19.24 -15.44 -23.00
N ALA A 242 17.99 -15.00 -23.25
CA ALA A 242 17.44 -13.86 -22.53
C ALA A 242 17.36 -14.10 -21.02
N THR A 243 17.05 -15.33 -20.59
CA THR A 243 17.07 -15.70 -19.16
C THR A 243 18.45 -15.56 -18.55
N GLU A 244 19.49 -16.03 -19.25
CA GLU A 244 20.85 -15.94 -18.77
C GLU A 244 21.30 -14.48 -18.60
N VAL A 245 21.07 -13.64 -19.61
CA VAL A 245 21.56 -12.26 -19.59
C VAL A 245 20.72 -11.31 -18.75
N LEU A 246 19.44 -11.61 -18.54
CA LEU A 246 18.51 -10.81 -17.71
C LEU A 246 18.34 -11.39 -16.30
N ALA A 247 19.16 -12.35 -15.88
CA ALA A 247 19.09 -12.95 -14.54
C ALA A 247 19.23 -11.93 -13.40
N SER A 248 19.85 -10.77 -13.68
CA SER A 248 20.04 -9.65 -12.76
C SER A 248 18.90 -8.64 -12.76
N ILE A 249 17.81 -8.92 -13.48
CA ILE A 249 16.63 -8.08 -13.59
C ILE A 249 15.43 -8.89 -13.07
N ASN A 250 14.71 -8.38 -12.07
CA ASN A 250 13.59 -9.10 -11.47
C ASN A 250 12.36 -9.19 -12.39
N ALA A 251 12.06 -8.11 -13.12
CA ALA A 251 10.87 -7.99 -13.96
C ALA A 251 11.18 -7.45 -15.36
N PRO A 252 12.06 -8.09 -16.15
CA PRO A 252 12.46 -7.57 -17.46
C PRO A 252 11.27 -7.34 -18.39
N THR A 253 11.27 -6.18 -19.05
CA THR A 253 10.27 -5.75 -20.05
C THR A 253 10.34 -6.54 -21.35
N ALA A 254 9.24 -6.51 -22.11
CA ALA A 254 9.15 -7.09 -23.44
C ALA A 254 10.20 -6.53 -24.39
N ILE A 255 10.56 -5.25 -24.24
CA ILE A 255 11.63 -4.60 -25.00
C ILE A 255 12.96 -5.30 -24.71
N SER A 256 13.33 -5.47 -23.43
CA SER A 256 14.58 -6.12 -23.07
C SER A 256 14.62 -7.58 -23.51
N VAL A 257 13.53 -8.32 -23.30
CA VAL A 257 13.44 -9.73 -23.72
C VAL A 257 13.57 -9.84 -25.23
N SER A 258 12.82 -9.04 -26.01
CA SER A 258 12.92 -9.03 -27.46
C SER A 258 14.32 -8.66 -27.94
N PHE A 259 14.97 -7.68 -27.31
CA PHE A 259 16.28 -7.20 -27.71
C PHE A 259 17.37 -8.26 -27.52
N TYR A 260 17.36 -8.97 -26.38
CA TYR A 260 18.38 -9.98 -26.05
C TYR A 260 18.05 -11.39 -26.57
N ALA A 261 16.77 -11.73 -26.78
CA ALA A 261 16.35 -13.03 -27.29
C ALA A 261 16.39 -13.15 -28.82
N ASP A 262 16.47 -12.05 -29.57
CA ASP A 262 16.41 -12.10 -31.04
C ASP A 262 17.68 -12.71 -31.66
N THR A 263 17.57 -13.97 -32.10
CA THR A 263 18.64 -14.74 -32.75
C THR A 263 18.90 -14.33 -34.20
N ARG A 264 18.00 -13.57 -34.81
CA ARG A 264 18.11 -13.17 -36.21
C ARG A 264 18.96 -11.92 -36.38
N SER A 265 19.17 -11.16 -35.31
CA SER A 265 20.02 -9.97 -35.36
C SER A 265 21.49 -10.38 -35.54
N PRO A 266 22.21 -9.81 -36.52
CA PRO A 266 23.65 -10.05 -36.66
C PRO A 266 24.46 -9.53 -35.45
N HIS A 267 23.86 -8.67 -34.62
CA HIS A 267 24.48 -8.05 -33.46
C HIS A 267 24.25 -8.81 -32.15
N GLN A 268 23.62 -10.01 -32.19
CA GLN A 268 23.23 -10.75 -31.00
C GLN A 268 24.38 -10.97 -30.01
N ALA A 269 25.58 -11.27 -30.50
CA ALA A 269 26.75 -11.47 -29.64
C ALA A 269 27.12 -10.21 -28.84
N TRP A 270 27.08 -9.03 -29.47
CA TRP A 270 27.36 -7.75 -28.81
C TRP A 270 26.28 -7.37 -27.81
N ARG A 271 25.02 -7.63 -28.14
CA ARG A 271 23.89 -7.46 -27.21
C ARG A 271 24.09 -8.33 -25.96
N ARG A 272 24.36 -9.63 -26.11
CA ARG A 272 24.61 -10.50 -24.94
C ARG A 272 25.83 -10.02 -24.13
N GLN A 273 26.91 -9.65 -24.80
CA GLN A 273 28.11 -9.17 -24.14
C GLN A 273 27.87 -7.88 -23.32
N SER A 274 27.01 -6.97 -23.80
CA SER A 274 26.70 -5.74 -23.06
C SER A 274 26.00 -6.00 -21.73
N ALA A 275 25.00 -6.89 -21.73
CA ALA A 275 24.32 -7.32 -20.51
C ALA A 275 25.26 -8.09 -19.57
N VAL A 276 26.15 -8.94 -20.08
CA VAL A 276 27.15 -9.62 -19.26
C VAL A 276 28.14 -8.64 -18.62
N SER A 277 28.47 -7.55 -19.32
CA SER A 277 29.42 -6.53 -18.86
C SER A 277 28.78 -5.56 -17.86
N TYR A 278 27.46 -5.37 -17.93
CA TYR A 278 26.68 -4.48 -17.06
C TYR A 278 25.35 -5.13 -16.64
N PRO A 279 25.36 -6.20 -15.82
CA PRO A 279 24.18 -7.03 -15.58
C PRO A 279 22.99 -6.27 -14.99
N ILE A 280 23.22 -5.43 -13.98
CA ILE A 280 22.15 -4.62 -13.38
C ILE A 280 21.64 -3.49 -14.30
N PHE A 281 22.36 -3.17 -15.38
CA PHE A 281 21.93 -2.17 -16.38
C PHE A 281 21.32 -2.82 -17.62
N ALA A 282 21.20 -4.15 -17.69
CA ALA A 282 20.76 -4.83 -18.91
C ALA A 282 19.40 -4.28 -19.40
N GLU A 283 18.44 -4.09 -18.50
CA GLU A 283 17.17 -3.47 -18.85
C GLU A 283 17.31 -1.98 -19.22
N PHE A 284 18.02 -1.21 -18.40
CA PHE A 284 18.29 0.21 -18.63
C PHE A 284 18.88 0.48 -20.03
N LEU A 285 19.83 -0.34 -20.48
CA LEU A 285 20.45 -0.23 -21.80
C LEU A 285 19.44 -0.35 -22.96
N THR A 286 18.33 -1.03 -22.75
CA THR A 286 17.31 -1.24 -23.78
C THR A 286 16.24 -0.15 -23.81
N GLN A 287 16.17 0.68 -22.76
CA GLN A 287 15.22 1.79 -22.65
C GLN A 287 15.63 3.00 -23.52
N PHE A 288 16.93 3.15 -23.81
CA PHE A 288 17.46 4.27 -24.60
C PHE A 288 17.89 3.80 -25.99
N ASP A 289 17.33 4.42 -27.03
CA ASP A 289 17.70 4.16 -28.43
C ASP A 289 19.20 4.29 -28.68
N VAL A 290 19.81 5.35 -28.12
CA VAL A 290 21.25 5.60 -28.25
C VAL A 290 22.09 4.46 -27.68
N CYS A 291 21.66 3.82 -26.58
CA CYS A 291 22.36 2.68 -26.01
C CYS A 291 22.22 1.45 -26.92
N ARG A 292 21.02 1.18 -27.44
CA ARG A 292 20.78 0.06 -28.38
C ARG A 292 21.61 0.20 -29.65
N GLN A 293 21.65 1.39 -30.24
CA GLN A 293 22.47 1.69 -31.42
C GLN A 293 23.96 1.52 -31.11
N THR A 294 24.45 2.08 -29.99
CA THR A 294 25.85 1.96 -29.58
C THR A 294 26.27 0.49 -29.40
N ILE A 295 25.38 -0.36 -28.87
CA ILE A 295 25.61 -1.81 -28.76
C ILE A 295 25.67 -2.46 -30.15
N ASP A 296 24.71 -2.17 -31.01
CA ASP A 296 24.63 -2.74 -32.35
C ASP A 296 25.78 -2.26 -33.26
N ASP A 297 26.34 -1.08 -33.01
CA ASP A 297 27.52 -0.53 -33.69
C ASP A 297 28.86 -1.05 -33.09
N GLY A 298 28.79 -1.89 -32.05
CA GLY A 298 29.96 -2.45 -31.36
C GLY A 298 30.82 -1.40 -30.64
N GLN A 299 30.24 -0.25 -30.27
CA GLN A 299 30.96 0.86 -29.66
C GLN A 299 31.06 0.73 -28.12
N PRO A 300 32.08 1.35 -27.48
CA PRO A 300 32.23 1.28 -26.02
C PRO A 300 31.09 1.97 -25.25
N LEU A 301 30.41 1.22 -24.36
CA LEU A 301 29.27 1.74 -23.58
C LEU A 301 29.66 2.63 -22.40
N GLN A 302 30.88 2.52 -21.89
CA GLN A 302 31.27 3.18 -20.64
C GLN A 302 31.09 4.70 -20.68
N GLN A 303 31.50 5.36 -21.77
CA GLN A 303 31.38 6.82 -21.90
C GLN A 303 29.91 7.25 -22.00
N LEU A 304 29.12 6.51 -22.76
CA LEU A 304 27.69 6.76 -22.90
C LEU A 304 26.96 6.59 -21.56
N LEU A 305 27.18 5.46 -20.86
CA LEU A 305 26.61 5.23 -19.53
C LEU A 305 27.04 6.30 -18.54
N SER A 306 28.30 6.73 -18.55
CA SER A 306 28.76 7.85 -17.72
C SER A 306 28.00 9.14 -18.03
N SER A 307 27.73 9.44 -19.31
CA SER A 307 26.98 10.65 -19.67
C SER A 307 25.51 10.60 -19.24
N ILE A 308 24.85 9.45 -19.38
CA ILE A 308 23.41 9.31 -19.07
C ILE A 308 23.19 9.24 -17.56
N THR A 309 23.98 8.40 -16.87
CA THR A 309 23.82 8.16 -15.43
C THR A 309 24.56 9.17 -14.55
N GLN A 310 25.45 9.96 -15.15
CA GLN A 310 26.38 10.87 -14.47
C GLN A 310 27.34 10.15 -13.49
N LEU A 311 27.45 8.83 -13.60
CA LEU A 311 28.40 8.03 -12.82
C LEU A 311 29.80 8.11 -13.40
N ASN A 312 30.79 8.20 -12.53
CA ASN A 312 32.18 8.15 -12.95
C ASN A 312 32.61 6.72 -13.33
N LYS A 313 33.75 6.62 -14.02
CA LYS A 313 34.32 5.35 -14.51
C LYS A 313 34.48 4.29 -13.40
N GLY A 314 34.89 4.71 -12.21
CA GLY A 314 35.10 3.81 -11.06
C GLY A 314 33.79 3.24 -10.53
N GLN A 315 32.77 4.08 -10.37
CA GLN A 315 31.42 3.67 -9.95
C GLN A 315 30.82 2.66 -10.94
N LEU A 316 30.86 2.97 -12.24
CA LEU A 316 30.39 2.04 -13.29
C LEU A 316 31.14 0.70 -13.28
N LYS A 317 32.46 0.72 -13.09
CA LYS A 317 33.26 -0.51 -13.02
C LYS A 317 32.86 -1.39 -11.82
N ARG A 318 32.51 -0.78 -10.69
CA ARG A 318 32.05 -1.50 -9.49
C ARG A 318 30.66 -2.09 -9.72
N LEU A 319 29.73 -1.27 -10.19
CA LEU A 319 28.35 -1.70 -10.49
C LEU A 319 28.27 -2.77 -11.59
N GLY A 320 29.15 -2.73 -12.60
CA GLY A 320 29.18 -3.74 -13.67
C GLY A 320 29.57 -5.15 -13.21
N LYS A 321 30.07 -5.31 -11.97
CA LYS A 321 30.34 -6.63 -11.39
C LYS A 321 29.13 -7.26 -10.70
N LEU A 322 28.13 -6.44 -10.39
CA LEU A 322 26.99 -6.84 -9.57
C LEU A 322 25.94 -7.52 -10.45
N ARG A 323 25.28 -8.51 -9.87
CA ARG A 323 24.28 -9.35 -10.52
C ARG A 323 23.00 -9.49 -9.72
N MET A 324 22.99 -9.15 -8.44
CA MET A 324 21.77 -9.24 -7.66
C MET A 324 20.77 -8.15 -8.09
N PRO A 325 19.53 -8.53 -8.44
CA PRO A 325 18.51 -7.60 -8.89
C PRO A 325 18.02 -6.69 -7.76
N LEU A 326 17.50 -5.52 -8.14
CA LEU A 326 16.77 -4.65 -7.22
C LEU A 326 15.45 -5.31 -6.80
N PRO A 327 15.10 -5.26 -5.51
CA PRO A 327 13.86 -5.85 -5.02
C PRO A 327 12.68 -5.18 -5.71
N THR A 328 11.82 -6.02 -6.29
CA THR A 328 10.56 -5.58 -6.87
C THR A 328 9.43 -5.76 -5.87
N GLY A 329 8.43 -4.88 -5.97
CA GLY A 329 7.25 -4.92 -5.12
C GLY A 329 7.47 -4.45 -3.67
N ARG A 330 6.35 -4.34 -2.99
CA ARG A 330 6.26 -3.96 -1.58
C ARG A 330 6.68 -5.11 -0.68
N VAL A 331 7.19 -4.73 0.49
CA VAL A 331 7.51 -5.70 1.56
C VAL A 331 6.24 -6.27 2.17
N PHE A 332 5.16 -5.49 2.21
CA PHE A 332 3.84 -5.87 2.70
C PHE A 332 2.83 -5.70 1.57
N ARG A 333 1.87 -6.62 1.45
CA ARG A 333 0.81 -6.52 0.45
C ARG A 333 -0.11 -5.34 0.76
N LEU A 334 -0.78 -4.81 -0.26
CA LEU A 334 -1.76 -3.76 -0.07
C LEU A 334 -2.92 -4.29 0.80
N GLY A 335 -3.31 -3.52 1.82
CA GLY A 335 -4.35 -3.96 2.77
C GLY A 335 -3.88 -4.97 3.81
N GLU A 336 -2.65 -5.49 3.71
CA GLU A 336 -2.08 -6.35 4.74
C GLU A 336 -1.82 -5.54 6.01
N GLU A 337 -2.30 -6.06 7.13
CA GLU A 337 -2.01 -5.50 8.44
C GLU A 337 -0.53 -5.71 8.73
N ILE A 338 0.23 -4.62 8.89
CA ILE A 338 1.68 -4.70 9.11
C ILE A 338 1.92 -5.15 10.54
N ARG A 339 2.19 -6.44 10.67
CA ARG A 339 2.27 -7.14 11.93
C ARG A 339 3.54 -7.99 11.99
N GLY A 340 4.06 -8.18 13.18
CA GLY A 340 5.30 -8.92 13.41
C GLY A 340 5.94 -8.55 14.74
N LEU A 341 6.88 -9.40 15.15
CA LEU A 341 7.59 -9.27 16.42
C LEU A 341 8.45 -8.00 16.45
N ASP A 342 8.26 -7.21 17.49
CA ASP A 342 9.15 -6.10 17.84
C ASP A 342 10.39 -6.62 18.62
N PRO A 343 11.36 -5.75 18.99
CA PRO A 343 12.55 -6.14 19.74
C PRO A 343 12.28 -6.70 21.13
N LEU A 344 11.08 -6.53 21.66
CA LEU A 344 10.64 -7.06 22.95
C LEU A 344 9.95 -8.43 22.79
N GLY A 345 9.86 -8.94 21.55
CA GLY A 345 9.15 -10.17 21.23
C GLY A 345 7.63 -10.01 21.25
N ILE A 346 7.14 -8.77 21.18
CA ILE A 346 5.70 -8.48 21.15
C ILE A 346 5.26 -8.38 19.70
N ASP A 347 4.33 -9.26 19.33
CA ASP A 347 3.64 -9.16 18.04
C ASP A 347 2.53 -8.10 18.12
N ARG A 348 2.66 -7.05 17.29
CA ARG A 348 1.78 -5.89 17.27
C ARG A 348 1.54 -5.36 15.84
N PRO A 349 0.37 -4.74 15.58
CA PRO A 349 0.16 -3.98 14.37
C PRO A 349 0.94 -2.66 14.37
N ARG A 350 1.24 -2.18 13.17
CA ARG A 350 1.90 -0.89 12.92
C ARG A 350 1.01 0.00 12.06
N ARG A 351 1.00 1.30 12.37
CA ARG A 351 0.23 2.36 11.71
C ARG A 351 0.76 2.69 10.32
N TYR A 352 2.06 2.53 10.11
CA TYR A 352 2.73 2.98 8.90
C TYR A 352 3.03 1.83 7.94
N ALA A 353 2.43 1.91 6.76
CA ALA A 353 2.82 1.13 5.59
C ALA A 353 3.86 1.84 4.75
N LEU A 354 5.02 1.20 4.60
CA LEU A 354 6.15 1.73 3.84
C LEU A 354 6.15 1.15 2.42
N GLY A 355 6.06 2.04 1.44
CA GLY A 355 6.34 1.72 0.05
C GLY A 355 7.84 1.60 -0.13
N ASN A 356 8.38 0.38 -0.04
CA ASN A 356 9.82 0.12 -0.12
C ASN A 356 10.31 -0.12 -1.55
N GLU A 357 9.58 0.35 -2.56
CA GLU A 357 9.96 0.17 -3.96
C GLU A 357 11.14 1.08 -4.30
N LEU A 358 12.13 0.52 -4.99
CA LEU A 358 13.34 1.22 -5.38
C LEU A 358 13.59 0.99 -6.87
N SER A 359 13.42 2.05 -7.66
CA SER A 359 13.82 2.03 -9.07
C SER A 359 15.34 2.14 -9.22
N LEU A 360 15.85 1.66 -10.36
CA LEU A 360 17.27 1.76 -10.65
C LEU A 360 17.68 3.23 -10.79
N GLU A 361 16.85 4.07 -11.41
CA GLU A 361 17.09 5.50 -11.60
C GLU A 361 17.25 6.22 -10.27
N GLN A 362 16.35 5.96 -9.30
CA GLN A 362 16.45 6.51 -7.95
C GLN A 362 17.76 6.09 -7.27
N LEU A 363 18.13 4.81 -7.38
CA LEU A 363 19.36 4.30 -6.79
C LEU A 363 20.60 4.89 -7.46
N LEU A 364 20.63 5.01 -8.79
CA LEU A 364 21.73 5.62 -9.52
C LEU A 364 21.88 7.10 -9.16
N GLY A 365 20.77 7.82 -8.97
CA GLY A 365 20.77 9.19 -8.48
C GLY A 365 21.45 9.33 -7.11
N LEU A 366 21.22 8.37 -6.20
CA LEU A 366 21.90 8.34 -4.90
C LEU A 366 23.37 7.93 -5.02
N VAL A 367 23.67 6.91 -5.84
CA VAL A 367 25.03 6.38 -6.03
C VAL A 367 25.95 7.42 -6.67
N LYS A 368 25.41 8.28 -7.54
CA LYS A 368 26.14 9.38 -8.18
C LYS A 368 26.85 10.26 -7.15
N ASP A 369 26.18 10.56 -6.04
CA ASP A 369 26.71 11.45 -5.01
C ASP A 369 27.61 10.73 -3.98
N LEU A 370 27.82 9.41 -4.12
CA LEU A 370 28.71 8.64 -3.26
C LEU A 370 30.15 8.66 -3.78
N ASP A 371 31.09 8.67 -2.85
CA ASP A 371 32.48 8.38 -3.16
C ASP A 371 32.60 7.02 -3.86
N THR A 372 33.46 6.93 -4.88
CA THR A 372 33.67 5.69 -5.64
C THR A 372 34.00 4.50 -4.74
N ASN A 373 34.76 4.71 -3.67
CA ASN A 373 35.13 3.67 -2.72
C ASN A 373 33.98 3.21 -1.82
N TRP A 374 32.88 3.97 -1.76
CA TRP A 374 31.68 3.62 -1.03
C TRP A 374 30.69 2.84 -1.89
N VAL A 375 30.81 2.84 -3.22
CA VAL A 375 29.95 2.02 -4.06
C VAL A 375 30.31 0.54 -3.86
N PRO A 376 29.34 -0.36 -3.59
CA PRO A 376 29.62 -1.79 -3.45
C PRO A 376 30.31 -2.40 -4.68
N ASP A 377 31.25 -3.31 -4.45
CA ASP A 377 31.87 -4.15 -5.48
C ASP A 377 31.69 -5.65 -5.25
N ASP A 378 30.83 -6.01 -4.29
CA ASP A 378 30.39 -7.36 -3.97
C ASP A 378 28.87 -7.41 -3.70
N GLU A 379 28.26 -8.58 -3.91
CA GLU A 379 26.81 -8.78 -3.82
C GLU A 379 26.26 -8.56 -2.41
N ARG A 380 27.04 -8.88 -1.36
CA ARG A 380 26.57 -8.78 0.02
C ARG A 380 26.50 -7.32 0.45
N SER A 381 27.52 -6.53 0.13
CA SER A 381 27.50 -5.08 0.35
C SER A 381 26.43 -4.40 -0.49
N TRP A 382 26.24 -4.84 -1.75
CA TRP A 382 25.18 -4.36 -2.62
C TRP A 382 23.79 -4.61 -2.03
N LYS A 383 23.56 -5.80 -1.49
CA LYS A 383 22.32 -6.14 -0.79
C LYS A 383 22.05 -5.23 0.38
N CYS A 384 23.04 -5.03 1.25
CA CYS A 384 22.90 -4.14 2.39
C CYS A 384 22.57 -2.70 1.96
N LEU A 385 23.26 -2.16 0.93
CA LEU A 385 22.95 -0.84 0.39
C LEU A 385 21.49 -0.74 -0.07
N ILE A 386 21.02 -1.71 -0.86
CA ILE A 386 19.65 -1.72 -1.38
C ILE A 386 18.62 -1.81 -0.24
N ASP A 387 18.81 -2.70 0.72
CA ASP A 387 17.90 -2.85 1.86
C ASP A 387 17.83 -1.54 2.67
N ILE A 388 18.97 -0.90 2.92
CA ILE A 388 19.05 0.39 3.62
C ILE A 388 18.38 1.52 2.84
N VAL A 389 18.63 1.61 1.53
CA VAL A 389 18.03 2.66 0.69
C VAL A 389 16.51 2.49 0.63
N SER A 390 16.05 1.27 0.37
CA SER A 390 14.62 0.98 0.21
C SER A 390 13.83 1.08 1.50
N CYS A 391 14.38 0.65 2.64
CA CYS A 391 13.64 0.61 3.91
C CYS A 391 13.86 1.85 4.77
N CYS A 392 15.02 2.50 4.66
CA CYS A 392 15.36 3.63 5.53
C CYS A 392 15.41 4.95 4.75
N VAL A 393 16.25 5.05 3.72
CA VAL A 393 16.49 6.34 3.02
C VAL A 393 15.22 6.85 2.37
N GLY A 394 14.50 6.00 1.61
CA GLY A 394 13.25 6.38 0.96
C GLY A 394 12.21 6.86 1.98
N PRO A 395 11.78 6.00 2.92
CA PRO A 395 10.76 6.37 3.91
C PRO A 395 11.11 7.59 4.77
N LEU A 396 12.34 7.68 5.29
CA LEU A 396 12.77 8.82 6.10
C LEU A 396 13.00 10.08 5.26
N GLY A 397 13.46 9.95 4.02
CA GLY A 397 13.57 11.08 3.10
C GLY A 397 12.21 11.70 2.79
N THR A 398 11.21 10.87 2.48
CA THR A 398 9.87 11.35 2.11
C THR A 398 9.06 11.87 3.30
N ARG A 399 9.10 11.19 4.45
CA ARG A 399 8.21 11.52 5.58
C ARG A 399 8.71 12.66 6.46
N ILE A 400 10.02 12.79 6.61
CA ILE A 400 10.64 13.67 7.61
C ILE A 400 11.77 14.50 7.02
N SER A 401 11.97 14.44 5.69
CA SER A 401 12.92 15.26 4.95
C SER A 401 14.38 15.09 5.40
N LEU A 402 14.75 13.90 5.91
CA LEU A 402 16.15 13.61 6.24
C LEU A 402 16.96 13.46 4.93
N PRO A 403 18.03 14.25 4.70
CA PRO A 403 18.80 14.15 3.48
C PRO A 403 19.45 12.77 3.32
N ALA A 404 19.31 12.17 2.14
CA ALA A 404 19.90 10.88 1.84
C ALA A 404 21.43 10.86 2.03
N SER A 405 22.11 11.96 1.71
CA SER A 405 23.56 12.11 1.90
C SER A 405 23.98 11.97 3.38
N GLN A 406 23.20 12.52 4.31
CA GLN A 406 23.45 12.40 5.74
C GLN A 406 23.29 10.95 6.22
N ILE A 407 22.31 10.23 5.67
CA ILE A 407 22.11 8.82 5.98
C ILE A 407 23.26 7.96 5.42
N LEU A 408 23.57 8.12 4.14
CA LEU A 408 24.49 7.24 3.43
C LEU A 408 25.94 7.46 3.88
N SER A 409 26.32 8.70 4.24
CA SER A 409 27.66 9.02 4.75
C SER A 409 27.98 8.34 6.10
N ALA A 410 26.97 7.99 6.89
CA ALA A 410 27.16 7.25 8.15
C ALA A 410 27.77 5.85 7.92
N SER A 411 27.56 5.27 6.73
CA SER A 411 28.12 3.96 6.37
C SER A 411 29.63 3.99 6.11
N LYS A 412 30.16 5.15 5.65
CA LYS A 412 31.52 5.30 5.12
C LYS A 412 31.91 4.21 4.11
N GLY A 413 30.92 3.70 3.35
CA GLY A 413 31.10 2.60 2.40
C GLY A 413 31.12 1.19 3.00
N ASN A 414 31.12 1.02 4.32
CA ASN A 414 31.03 -0.28 4.98
C ASN A 414 29.56 -0.68 5.19
N TRP A 415 28.86 -1.05 4.11
CA TRP A 415 27.43 -1.35 4.15
C TRP A 415 27.06 -2.53 5.05
N ILE A 416 27.89 -3.56 5.09
CA ILE A 416 27.67 -4.75 5.93
C ILE A 416 27.81 -4.37 7.41
N GLY A 417 28.87 -3.64 7.76
CA GLY A 417 29.07 -3.14 9.12
C GLY A 417 27.99 -2.16 9.55
N PHE A 418 27.58 -1.26 8.66
CA PHE A 418 26.50 -0.31 8.92
C PHE A 418 25.16 -1.04 9.13
N HIS A 419 24.80 -1.99 8.27
CA HIS A 419 23.63 -2.84 8.45
C HIS A 419 23.63 -3.56 9.81
N ALA A 420 24.77 -4.13 10.21
CA ALA A 420 24.92 -4.77 11.52
C ALA A 420 24.76 -3.79 12.69
N GLN A 421 25.26 -2.55 12.55
CA GLN A 421 25.05 -1.49 13.53
C GLN A 421 23.57 -1.11 13.66
N LEU A 422 22.84 -1.02 12.55
CA LEU A 422 21.39 -0.74 12.56
C LEU A 422 20.62 -1.87 13.26
N ALA A 423 20.93 -3.13 12.94
CA ALA A 423 20.35 -4.28 13.61
C ALA A 423 20.61 -4.25 15.13
N ALA A 424 21.85 -3.99 15.54
CA ALA A 424 22.24 -3.90 16.95
C ALA A 424 21.53 -2.74 17.68
N ALA A 425 21.39 -1.58 17.03
CA ALA A 425 20.68 -0.43 17.59
C ALA A 425 19.23 -0.78 17.93
N TYR A 426 18.57 -1.55 17.05
CA TYR A 426 17.21 -2.03 17.25
C TYR A 426 17.12 -3.33 18.10
N ALA A 427 18.22 -3.85 18.64
CA ALA A 427 18.30 -5.15 19.33
C ALA A 427 17.81 -6.36 18.52
N CYS A 428 18.01 -6.33 17.20
CA CYS A 428 17.75 -7.47 16.32
C CYS A 428 19.05 -8.20 15.99
N LYS A 429 19.00 -9.52 15.84
CA LYS A 429 20.14 -10.26 15.27
C LYS A 429 20.31 -9.86 13.81
N VAL A 430 21.56 -9.76 13.35
CA VAL A 430 21.88 -9.32 11.98
C VAL A 430 21.23 -10.22 10.92
N VAL A 431 21.13 -11.52 11.18
CA VAL A 431 20.52 -12.51 10.28
C VAL A 431 19.00 -12.35 10.17
N ASP A 432 18.35 -11.85 11.22
CA ASP A 432 16.89 -11.64 11.29
C ASP A 432 16.51 -10.23 10.82
N PHE A 433 17.47 -9.30 10.74
CA PHE A 433 17.25 -7.91 10.33
C PHE A 433 17.20 -7.76 8.81
N ASN A 434 16.33 -8.54 8.17
CA ASN A 434 16.08 -8.48 6.73
C ASN A 434 15.22 -7.26 6.35
N ARG A 435 14.92 -7.10 5.05
CA ARG A 435 14.10 -6.01 4.50
C ARG A 435 12.74 -5.85 5.22
N GLN A 436 12.09 -6.96 5.58
CA GLN A 436 10.81 -6.95 6.30
C GLN A 436 10.97 -6.41 7.72
N GLN A 437 11.93 -6.95 8.48
CA GLN A 437 12.18 -6.48 9.85
C GLN A 437 12.66 -5.03 9.87
N MET A 438 13.49 -4.62 8.91
CA MET A 438 13.95 -3.24 8.78
C MET A 438 12.79 -2.29 8.48
N SER A 439 11.86 -2.69 7.62
CA SER A 439 10.64 -1.91 7.35
C SER A 439 9.78 -1.73 8.59
N MET A 440 9.58 -2.81 9.36
CA MET A 440 8.86 -2.74 10.64
C MET A 440 9.56 -1.82 11.65
N ALA A 441 10.89 -1.90 11.72
CA ALA A 441 11.69 -1.06 12.60
C ALA A 441 11.59 0.42 12.23
N ILE A 442 11.53 0.74 10.94
CA ILE A 442 11.32 2.13 10.47
C ILE A 442 9.88 2.59 10.68
N SER A 443 8.88 1.72 10.55
CA SER A 443 7.50 2.05 10.97
C SER A 443 7.46 2.41 12.46
N ASP A 444 8.17 1.68 13.33
CA ASP A 444 8.26 2.00 14.75
C ASP A 444 8.96 3.34 15.00
N VAL A 445 9.97 3.70 14.21
CA VAL A 445 10.61 5.03 14.25
C VAL A 445 9.62 6.14 13.91
N LEU A 446 8.79 5.94 12.89
CA LEU A 446 7.78 6.93 12.50
C LEU A 446 6.69 7.07 13.58
N GLU A 447 6.22 5.96 14.15
CA GLU A 447 5.25 5.98 15.26
C GLU A 447 5.81 6.69 16.49
N MET A 448 7.04 6.36 16.87
CA MET A 448 7.74 7.00 17.99
C MET A 448 7.91 8.51 17.76
N THR A 449 8.25 8.93 16.54
CA THR A 449 8.41 10.35 16.19
C THR A 449 7.06 11.09 16.25
N ASP A 450 6.00 10.46 15.75
CA ASP A 450 4.63 10.99 15.84
C ASP A 450 4.20 11.18 17.29
N ASP A 451 4.44 10.17 18.12
CA ASP A 451 4.09 10.21 19.54
C ASP A 451 4.91 11.28 20.26
N PHE A 452 6.22 11.41 19.99
CA PHE A 452 7.04 12.48 20.57
C PHE A 452 6.55 13.87 20.14
N SER A 453 6.18 14.01 18.87
CA SER A 453 5.63 15.25 18.33
C SER A 453 4.34 15.67 19.03
N GLN A 454 3.41 14.72 19.24
CA GLN A 454 2.08 14.99 19.78
C GLN A 454 2.03 15.03 21.32
N SER A 455 2.89 14.26 21.99
CA SER A 455 2.88 14.17 23.46
C SER A 455 3.84 15.17 24.13
N VAL A 456 4.86 15.65 23.40
CA VAL A 456 5.88 16.56 23.95
C VAL A 456 6.01 17.85 23.14
N VAL A 457 6.32 17.78 21.84
CA VAL A 457 6.69 18.98 21.06
C VAL A 457 5.53 19.97 20.95
N LEU A 458 4.41 19.54 20.36
CA LEU A 458 3.24 20.41 20.15
C LEU A 458 2.67 20.95 21.48
N PRO A 459 2.44 20.13 22.53
CA PRO A 459 1.91 20.63 23.79
C PRO A 459 2.78 21.73 24.42
N ASN A 460 4.11 21.60 24.39
CA ASN A 460 5.00 22.60 24.98
C ASN A 460 5.11 23.86 24.11
N VAL A 461 5.10 23.72 22.79
CA VAL A 461 5.09 24.87 21.85
C VAL A 461 3.79 25.68 21.96
N LEU A 462 2.64 25.00 22.01
CA LEU A 462 1.34 25.66 22.18
C LEU A 462 1.21 26.31 23.55
N ALA A 463 1.68 25.66 24.62
CA ALA A 463 1.74 26.26 25.95
C ALA A 463 2.58 27.54 25.97
N ALA A 464 3.75 27.54 25.31
CA ALA A 464 4.57 28.74 25.19
C ALA A 464 3.87 29.88 24.42
N ILE A 465 3.07 29.57 23.39
CA ILE A 465 2.23 30.57 22.71
C ILE A 465 1.21 31.16 23.70
N MET A 466 0.54 30.33 24.49
CA MET A 466 -0.44 30.80 25.48
C MET A 466 0.22 31.68 26.56
N GLU A 467 1.43 31.33 27.01
CA GLU A 467 2.18 32.11 28.01
C GLU A 467 2.53 33.54 27.54
N THR A 468 2.64 33.76 26.22
CA THR A 468 2.81 35.10 25.62
C THR A 468 1.51 35.90 25.53
N GLY A 469 0.37 35.33 25.93
CA GLY A 469 -0.96 35.96 25.76
C GLY A 469 -1.46 35.97 24.31
N ASN A 470 -0.73 35.35 23.38
CA ASN A 470 -1.16 35.20 22.00
C ASN A 470 -2.26 34.13 21.89
N GLN A 471 -3.29 34.38 21.08
CA GLN A 471 -4.30 33.38 20.76
C GLN A 471 -3.69 32.23 19.94
N LEU A 472 -4.07 31.00 20.31
CA LEU A 472 -3.68 29.78 19.60
C LEU A 472 -4.20 29.80 18.15
N PRO A 473 -3.41 29.29 17.18
CA PRO A 473 -3.90 29.05 15.83
C PRO A 473 -4.79 27.80 15.81
N PHE A 474 -5.66 27.67 14.79
CA PHE A 474 -6.31 26.39 14.52
C PHE A 474 -5.29 25.38 13.98
N PRO A 475 -5.40 24.08 14.34
CA PRO A 475 -4.48 23.07 13.84
C PRO A 475 -4.60 22.88 12.33
N ALA A 476 -3.49 22.97 11.60
CA ALA A 476 -3.41 22.56 10.20
C ALA A 476 -2.48 21.35 10.02
N SER A 477 -2.71 20.56 8.96
CA SER A 477 -1.87 19.38 8.65
C SER A 477 -0.39 19.74 8.53
N GLN A 478 -0.08 20.91 7.96
CA GLN A 478 1.29 21.43 7.84
C GLN A 478 1.97 21.70 9.18
N ASP A 479 1.21 22.01 10.23
CA ASP A 479 1.75 22.28 11.57
C ASP A 479 2.15 20.98 12.26
N ILE A 480 1.32 19.94 12.09
CA ILE A 480 1.60 18.59 12.56
C ILE A 480 2.86 18.05 11.86
N GLU A 481 2.96 18.19 10.55
CA GLU A 481 4.14 17.75 9.80
C GLU A 481 5.40 18.55 10.16
N ALA A 482 5.29 19.87 10.38
CA ALA A 482 6.39 20.69 10.86
C ALA A 482 6.85 20.27 12.27
N ALA A 483 5.91 19.93 13.16
CA ALA A 483 6.23 19.42 14.49
C ALA A 483 6.89 18.04 14.46
N LYS A 484 6.55 17.18 13.51
CA LYS A 484 7.23 15.88 13.31
C LYS A 484 8.67 16.07 12.84
N ARG A 485 8.90 17.01 11.91
CA ARG A 485 10.27 17.36 11.46
C ARG A 485 11.11 17.93 12.61
N LEU A 486 10.51 18.77 13.46
CA LEU A 486 11.16 19.25 14.67
C LEU A 486 11.46 18.11 15.64
N ALA A 487 10.48 17.28 15.98
CA ALA A 487 10.64 16.11 16.85
C ALA A 487 11.81 15.23 16.40
N PHE A 488 11.90 14.99 15.09
CA PHE A 488 12.98 14.23 14.49
C PHE A 488 14.36 14.89 14.63
N GLY A 489 14.46 16.17 14.29
CA GLY A 489 15.71 16.94 14.44
C GLY A 489 16.18 17.01 15.89
N LEU A 490 15.24 17.10 16.83
CA LEU A 490 15.50 17.02 18.26
C LEU A 490 16.06 15.63 18.64
N ILE A 491 15.44 14.52 18.21
CA ILE A 491 15.90 13.17 18.59
C ILE A 491 17.30 12.84 18.04
N ILE A 492 17.62 13.26 16.82
CA ILE A 492 18.90 12.94 16.18
C ILE A 492 20.02 13.85 16.63
N GLU A 493 19.71 15.11 16.94
CA GLU A 493 20.68 16.16 17.24
C GLU A 493 21.80 16.21 16.15
N ASN A 494 23.06 16.33 16.58
CA ASN A 494 24.24 16.32 15.70
C ASN A 494 24.81 14.90 15.48
N SER A 495 23.96 13.86 15.56
CA SER A 495 24.43 12.47 15.43
C SER A 495 25.04 12.20 14.05
N ARG A 496 26.21 11.57 14.06
CA ARG A 496 26.89 11.06 12.86
C ARG A 496 26.19 9.82 12.26
N ASN A 497 25.30 9.18 13.02
CA ASN A 497 24.51 8.04 12.57
C ASN A 497 23.04 8.24 13.00
N PRO A 498 22.28 9.04 12.24
CA PRO A 498 20.90 9.38 12.59
C PRO A 498 20.02 8.13 12.72
N ILE A 499 20.13 7.18 11.80
CA ILE A 499 19.27 5.97 11.80
C ILE A 499 19.51 5.12 13.04
N ALA A 500 20.77 4.87 13.42
CA ALA A 500 21.04 4.08 14.62
C ALA A 500 20.47 4.74 15.88
N VAL A 501 20.54 6.07 15.99
CA VAL A 501 19.93 6.82 17.11
C VAL A 501 18.41 6.64 17.10
N LEU A 502 17.75 6.82 15.97
CA LEU A 502 16.31 6.64 15.84
C LEU A 502 15.86 5.22 16.22
N LEU A 503 16.55 4.20 15.70
CA LEU A 503 16.22 2.79 15.97
C LEU A 503 16.40 2.46 17.46
N ALA A 504 17.47 2.96 18.09
CA ALA A 504 17.70 2.77 19.51
C ALA A 504 16.63 3.51 20.35
N THR A 505 16.22 4.71 19.93
CA THR A 505 15.15 5.48 20.59
C THR A 505 13.80 4.81 20.42
N ALA A 506 13.46 4.32 19.22
CA ALA A 506 12.23 3.56 18.95
C ALA A 506 12.16 2.31 19.82
N ARG A 507 13.26 1.55 19.94
CA ARG A 507 13.34 0.40 20.84
C ARG A 507 13.04 0.76 22.30
N ARG A 508 13.57 1.89 22.79
CA ARG A 508 13.31 2.36 24.17
C ARG A 508 11.87 2.87 24.33
N TRP A 509 11.34 3.56 23.32
CA TRP A 509 9.95 4.00 23.30
C TRP A 509 8.99 2.81 23.40
N LEU A 510 9.21 1.73 22.62
CA LEU A 510 8.39 0.52 22.67
C LEU A 510 8.25 -0.05 24.08
N SER A 511 9.33 -0.06 24.87
CA SER A 511 9.30 -0.58 26.25
C SER A 511 8.65 0.37 27.25
N ARG A 512 8.40 1.62 26.86
CA ARG A 512 7.81 2.68 27.68
C ARG A 512 6.41 3.09 27.25
N ILE A 513 5.85 2.54 26.18
CA ILE A 513 4.45 2.81 25.77
C ILE A 513 3.48 2.75 26.97
N PRO A 514 3.46 1.69 27.81
CA PRO A 514 2.56 1.62 28.97
C PRO A 514 2.75 2.78 29.97
N ALA A 515 4.00 3.20 30.20
CA ALA A 515 4.33 4.26 31.14
C ALA A 515 3.95 5.64 30.59
N LEU A 516 4.14 5.88 29.29
CA LEU A 516 3.71 7.10 28.61
C LEU A 516 2.19 7.26 28.71
N ILE A 517 1.43 6.20 28.46
CA ILE A 517 -0.04 6.20 28.60
C ILE A 517 -0.45 6.47 30.04
N ALA A 518 0.28 5.91 31.01
CA ALA A 518 0.02 6.17 32.42
C ALA A 518 0.34 7.62 32.79
N ALA A 519 1.38 8.23 32.22
CA ALA A 519 1.77 9.63 32.45
C ALA A 519 0.75 10.61 31.83
N GLU A 520 0.29 10.35 30.61
CA GLU A 520 -0.90 11.02 30.01
C GLU A 520 -2.16 10.81 30.87
N GLY A 521 -2.14 9.72 31.63
CA GLY A 521 -3.18 9.21 32.48
C GLY A 521 -3.27 9.76 33.91
N GLN A 522 -2.18 10.30 34.46
CA GLN A 522 -1.97 10.24 35.92
C GLN A 522 -2.56 11.36 36.77
N ILE A 523 -3.30 12.30 36.18
CA ILE A 523 -4.05 13.29 36.98
C ILE A 523 -5.48 12.78 37.14
N GLY A 524 -5.74 12.19 38.30
CA GLY A 524 -7.09 12.17 38.84
C GLY A 524 -7.41 13.56 39.34
N VAL A 525 -8.20 14.35 38.60
CA VAL A 525 -8.88 15.52 39.13
C VAL A 525 -10.26 15.57 38.49
N GLY A 526 -11.28 15.55 39.34
CA GLY A 526 -12.64 15.86 38.95
C GLY A 526 -12.67 17.19 38.23
N VAL A 527 -13.09 17.16 36.97
CA VAL A 527 -13.49 18.35 36.23
C VAL A 527 -14.86 18.03 35.66
N THR A 528 -15.78 18.92 36.03
CA THR A 528 -17.20 18.97 35.72
C THR A 528 -17.50 18.60 34.27
N GLN A 529 -18.40 17.62 34.17
CA GLN A 529 -19.06 17.16 32.96
C GLN A 529 -19.57 18.35 32.13
N SER A 530 -19.17 18.41 30.87
CA SER A 530 -19.97 19.07 29.84
C SER A 530 -21.32 18.34 29.76
N ASN A 531 -22.41 19.07 29.96
CA ASN A 531 -23.82 18.63 29.96
C ASN A 531 -24.22 17.81 28.72
N TRP A 532 -24.02 16.49 28.75
CA TRP A 532 -24.78 15.52 27.94
C TRP A 532 -25.20 14.37 28.87
N GLU A 533 -26.21 14.66 29.68
CA GLU A 533 -26.98 13.74 30.51
C GLU A 533 -27.41 12.50 29.69
N ASN A 534 -27.18 11.23 30.06
CA ASN A 534 -26.99 10.65 31.39
C ASN A 534 -26.21 9.32 31.40
N ASP A 535 -25.46 8.93 30.37
CA ASP A 535 -24.67 7.69 30.42
C ASP A 535 -23.26 7.86 29.82
N PRO A 536 -22.18 7.87 30.64
CA PRO A 536 -20.79 7.91 30.15
C PRO A 536 -20.39 6.67 29.34
N ARG A 537 -21.30 5.70 29.18
CA ARG A 537 -21.11 4.45 28.46
C ARG A 537 -21.36 4.60 26.95
N TRP A 538 -20.41 4.14 26.14
CA TRP A 538 -20.65 3.92 24.71
C TRP A 538 -21.48 2.64 24.51
N PRO A 539 -22.19 2.48 23.38
CA PRO A 539 -23.07 1.33 23.18
C PRO A 539 -22.30 0.01 23.20
N LYS A 540 -22.88 -0.99 23.86
CA LYS A 540 -22.44 -2.39 23.77
C LYS A 540 -22.60 -2.88 22.33
N LEU A 541 -21.66 -3.69 21.87
CA LEU A 541 -21.78 -4.30 20.54
C LEU A 541 -22.68 -5.54 20.57
N ALA A 542 -22.67 -6.29 21.66
CA ALA A 542 -23.47 -7.50 21.84
C ALA A 542 -23.92 -7.64 23.31
N GLU A 543 -24.84 -8.56 23.59
CA GLU A 543 -25.08 -8.98 24.97
C GLU A 543 -23.88 -9.75 25.56
N GLU A 544 -23.89 -9.89 26.88
CA GLU A 544 -22.99 -10.81 27.58
C GLU A 544 -23.20 -12.23 27.07
N PHE A 545 -22.11 -12.96 26.86
CA PHE A 545 -22.15 -14.27 26.23
C PHE A 545 -21.48 -15.31 27.11
N HIS A 546 -22.21 -16.38 27.41
CA HIS A 546 -21.72 -17.54 28.13
C HIS A 546 -21.16 -18.56 27.15
N SER A 547 -19.86 -18.79 27.20
CA SER A 547 -19.21 -19.79 26.35
C SER A 547 -19.43 -21.21 26.86
N SER A 548 -19.20 -22.20 25.98
CA SER A 548 -19.42 -23.62 26.29
C SER A 548 -18.51 -24.14 27.42
N ASN A 549 -17.38 -23.47 27.65
CA ASN A 549 -16.42 -23.81 28.70
C ASN A 549 -16.65 -23.05 30.03
N GLY A 550 -17.81 -22.43 30.21
CA GLY A 550 -18.19 -21.81 31.48
C GLY A 550 -17.49 -20.48 31.79
N LEU A 551 -16.94 -19.80 30.77
CA LEU A 551 -16.48 -18.42 30.88
C LEU A 551 -17.54 -17.47 30.32
N VAL A 552 -17.40 -16.18 30.67
CA VAL A 552 -18.30 -15.13 30.20
C VAL A 552 -17.51 -14.07 29.45
N VAL A 553 -18.02 -13.69 28.29
CA VAL A 553 -17.53 -12.56 27.48
C VAL A 553 -18.37 -11.32 27.83
N TRP A 554 -17.73 -10.36 28.47
CA TRP A 554 -18.32 -9.10 28.93
C TRP A 554 -17.91 -7.93 28.03
N ASN A 555 -18.82 -7.00 27.76
CA ASN A 555 -18.50 -5.74 27.09
C ASN A 555 -17.89 -4.77 28.11
N LEU A 556 -16.88 -4.01 27.67
CA LEU A 556 -16.35 -2.86 28.41
C LEU A 556 -16.85 -1.60 27.72
N VAL A 557 -17.87 -0.98 28.30
CA VAL A 557 -18.65 0.10 27.72
C VAL A 557 -18.31 1.47 28.28
N SER A 558 -17.44 1.59 29.28
CA SER A 558 -17.01 2.87 29.82
C SER A 558 -15.50 2.96 30.06
N GLU A 559 -15.00 4.19 30.20
CA GLU A 559 -13.60 4.44 30.52
C GLU A 559 -13.24 3.86 31.89
N GLU A 560 -14.14 3.94 32.86
CA GLU A 560 -13.98 3.34 34.19
C GLU A 560 -13.83 1.82 34.13
N GLU A 561 -14.64 1.15 33.31
CA GLU A 561 -14.56 -0.31 33.13
C GLU A 561 -13.25 -0.73 32.44
N LEU A 562 -12.81 0.02 31.42
CA LEU A 562 -11.50 -0.20 30.78
C LEU A 562 -10.34 0.00 31.78
N LEU A 563 -10.43 1.03 32.63
CA LEU A 563 -9.44 1.30 33.67
C LEU A 563 -9.41 0.22 34.74
N GLU A 564 -10.57 -0.25 35.19
CA GLU A 564 -10.67 -1.34 36.16
C GLU A 564 -10.10 -2.64 35.59
N GLU A 565 -10.47 -2.98 34.36
CA GLU A 565 -9.96 -4.17 33.68
C GLU A 565 -8.44 -4.10 33.46
N SER A 566 -7.94 -2.92 33.09
CA SER A 566 -6.50 -2.66 32.97
C SER A 566 -5.76 -2.92 34.29
N LYS A 567 -6.35 -2.55 35.44
CA LYS A 567 -5.80 -2.87 36.77
C LYS A 567 -5.83 -4.38 37.05
N ARG A 568 -6.97 -5.05 36.82
CA ARG A 568 -7.15 -6.49 37.07
C ARG A 568 -6.13 -7.34 36.30
N LEU A 569 -5.92 -7.02 35.03
CA LEU A 569 -5.01 -7.77 34.15
C LEU A 569 -3.60 -7.17 34.06
N SER A 570 -3.34 -6.02 34.70
CA SER A 570 -2.05 -5.33 34.64
C SER A 570 -1.56 -5.11 33.20
N HIS A 571 -2.46 -4.74 32.29
CA HIS A 571 -2.15 -4.60 30.86
C HIS A 571 -2.95 -3.48 30.17
N CYS A 572 -2.55 -3.10 28.97
CA CYS A 572 -2.75 -1.74 28.43
C CYS A 572 -4.13 -1.48 27.80
N VAL A 573 -5.22 -1.95 28.41
CA VAL A 573 -6.58 -1.87 27.84
C VAL A 573 -7.35 -0.61 28.25
N GLY A 574 -6.79 0.19 29.16
CA GLY A 574 -7.39 1.42 29.68
C GLY A 574 -7.45 2.58 28.68
N ARG A 575 -6.83 3.71 29.02
CA ARG A 575 -6.96 5.00 28.30
C ARG A 575 -6.60 4.95 26.80
N LEU A 576 -5.75 4.03 26.38
CA LEU A 576 -5.42 3.85 24.95
C LEU A 576 -6.66 3.58 24.09
N TYR A 577 -7.57 2.74 24.59
CA TYR A 577 -8.73 2.29 23.83
C TYR A 577 -9.96 3.14 24.12
N SER A 578 -10.00 3.87 25.23
CA SER A 578 -11.16 4.69 25.59
C SER A 578 -11.51 5.70 24.49
N ARG A 579 -10.51 6.32 23.85
CA ARG A 579 -10.74 7.26 22.74
C ARG A 579 -11.35 6.58 21.52
N LYS A 580 -10.83 5.43 21.10
CA LYS A 580 -11.34 4.66 19.95
C LYS A 580 -12.70 4.07 20.23
N ALA A 581 -12.88 3.46 21.39
CA ALA A 581 -14.14 2.86 21.83
C ALA A 581 -15.24 3.91 21.96
N ARG A 582 -14.93 5.07 22.56
CA ARG A 582 -15.85 6.21 22.64
C ARG A 582 -16.27 6.73 21.27
N ARG A 583 -15.40 6.68 20.26
CA ARG A 583 -15.74 7.05 18.88
C ARG A 583 -16.49 5.96 18.11
N GLY A 584 -16.72 4.81 18.73
CA GLY A 584 -17.28 3.64 18.05
C GLY A 584 -16.35 3.12 16.95
N GLU A 585 -15.04 3.36 17.05
CA GLU A 585 -14.02 2.82 16.13
C GLU A 585 -13.66 1.37 16.49
N CYS A 586 -13.82 0.97 17.75
CA CYS A 586 -13.65 -0.39 18.24
C CYS A 586 -14.53 -0.70 19.43
N HIS A 587 -14.62 -1.98 19.81
CA HIS A 587 -15.27 -2.46 21.02
C HIS A 587 -14.32 -3.38 21.78
N ILE A 588 -14.26 -3.22 23.10
CA ILE A 588 -13.39 -4.03 23.95
C ILE A 588 -14.24 -4.96 24.79
N PHE A 589 -13.80 -6.21 24.87
CA PHE A 589 -14.43 -7.25 25.68
C PHE A 589 -13.45 -7.81 26.71
N SER A 590 -13.97 -8.25 27.84
CA SER A 590 -13.25 -9.00 28.87
C SER A 590 -13.79 -10.43 28.95
N VAL A 591 -12.90 -11.41 29.02
CA VAL A 591 -13.22 -12.81 29.31
C VAL A 591 -13.00 -13.05 30.79
N ARG A 592 -14.06 -13.42 31.51
CA ARG A 592 -14.04 -13.58 32.96
C ARG A 592 -14.71 -14.88 33.41
N SER A 593 -14.58 -15.19 34.69
CA SER A 593 -15.37 -16.21 35.37
C SER A 593 -16.85 -15.82 35.41
N THR A 594 -17.76 -16.78 35.58
CA THR A 594 -19.22 -16.52 35.61
C THR A 594 -19.66 -15.54 36.69
N ASP A 595 -18.92 -15.44 37.79
CA ASP A 595 -19.17 -14.51 38.89
C ASP A 595 -18.48 -13.13 38.70
N GLY A 596 -17.70 -12.96 37.63
CA GLY A 596 -16.96 -11.74 37.33
C GLY A 596 -15.78 -11.43 38.27
N SER A 597 -15.47 -12.33 39.20
CA SER A 597 -14.42 -12.14 40.20
C SER A 597 -13.01 -12.23 39.60
N GLN A 598 -12.84 -13.01 38.53
CA GLN A 598 -11.57 -13.22 37.87
C GLN A 598 -11.63 -12.83 36.40
N SER A 599 -10.78 -11.89 35.99
CA SER A 599 -10.51 -11.60 34.58
C SER A 599 -9.37 -12.45 34.05
N PHE A 600 -9.55 -13.06 32.89
CA PHE A 600 -8.54 -13.92 32.26
C PHE A 600 -7.85 -13.26 31.06
N SER A 601 -8.60 -12.51 30.25
CA SER A 601 -8.08 -11.82 29.06
C SER A 601 -9.04 -10.76 28.56
N THR A 602 -8.58 -9.89 27.66
CA THR A 602 -9.42 -8.97 26.90
C THR A 602 -9.14 -9.09 25.41
N PHE A 603 -10.12 -8.73 24.60
CA PHE A 603 -9.94 -8.67 23.16
C PHE A 603 -10.63 -7.44 22.56
N GLU A 604 -10.04 -6.89 21.52
CA GLU A 604 -10.59 -5.76 20.76
C GLU A 604 -11.26 -6.28 19.50
N VAL A 605 -12.44 -5.78 19.23
CA VAL A 605 -13.24 -6.03 18.03
C VAL A 605 -13.32 -4.75 17.22
N ALA A 606 -13.07 -4.84 15.92
CA ALA A 606 -13.26 -3.73 15.01
C ALA A 606 -14.75 -3.35 14.95
N SER A 607 -15.04 -2.05 14.85
CA SER A 607 -16.42 -1.59 14.64
C SER A 607 -16.97 -2.11 13.29
N PRO A 608 -18.15 -2.75 13.27
CA PRO A 608 -18.74 -3.22 12.02
C PRO A 608 -19.10 -2.05 11.08
N VAL A 609 -18.64 -2.13 9.83
CA VAL A 609 -18.71 -1.00 8.88
C VAL A 609 -19.97 -1.01 8.01
N SER A 610 -20.64 -2.16 7.88
CA SER A 610 -21.79 -2.33 6.97
C SER A 610 -23.12 -2.02 7.64
N ASP A 611 -24.05 -1.43 6.87
CA ASP A 611 -25.43 -1.17 7.28
C ASP A 611 -26.33 -2.42 7.29
N ILE A 612 -25.90 -3.48 6.61
CA ILE A 612 -26.64 -4.73 6.46
C ILE A 612 -26.18 -5.72 7.55
N GLU A 613 -27.10 -6.19 8.38
CA GLU A 613 -26.80 -6.99 9.58
C GLU A 613 -26.00 -8.26 9.28
N GLN A 614 -26.38 -9.01 8.25
CA GLN A 614 -25.66 -10.23 7.84
C GLN A 614 -24.21 -9.94 7.42
N ILE A 615 -23.97 -8.81 6.76
CA ILE A 615 -22.62 -8.39 6.33
C ILE A 615 -21.81 -7.95 7.55
N ALA A 616 -22.40 -7.12 8.42
CA ALA A 616 -21.77 -6.67 9.65
C ALA A 616 -21.35 -7.82 10.57
N ARG A 617 -22.14 -8.92 10.62
CA ARG A 617 -21.81 -10.14 11.37
C ARG A 617 -20.64 -10.91 10.75
N GLY A 618 -20.60 -11.04 9.43
CA GLY A 618 -19.49 -11.68 8.71
C GLY A 618 -18.17 -10.92 8.88
N GLY A 619 -18.24 -9.59 8.93
CA GLY A 619 -17.11 -8.68 9.06
C GLY A 619 -16.61 -8.45 10.50
N VAL A 620 -17.15 -9.13 11.52
CA VAL A 620 -16.64 -9.01 12.89
C VAL A 620 -15.23 -9.57 12.97
N LYS A 621 -14.25 -8.68 13.15
CA LYS A 621 -12.83 -9.00 13.25
C LYS A 621 -12.30 -8.71 14.65
N ILE A 622 -11.61 -9.69 15.23
CA ILE A 622 -10.81 -9.48 16.43
C ILE A 622 -9.46 -8.88 16.02
N LEU A 623 -9.19 -7.67 16.48
CA LEU A 623 -7.95 -6.95 16.20
C LEU A 623 -6.81 -7.45 17.11
N GLN A 624 -7.13 -7.70 18.38
CA GLN A 624 -6.16 -8.26 19.33
C GLN A 624 -6.85 -9.06 20.43
N HIS A 625 -6.12 -9.99 21.05
CA HIS A 625 -6.53 -10.75 22.22
C HIS A 625 -5.33 -10.94 23.14
N LYS A 626 -5.41 -10.43 24.37
CA LYS A 626 -4.30 -10.36 25.33
C LYS A 626 -4.76 -10.76 26.74
N ALA A 627 -3.92 -11.48 27.46
CA ALA A 627 -4.09 -11.81 28.87
C ALA A 627 -3.22 -10.94 29.78
N ARG A 628 -3.11 -11.33 31.05
CA ARG A 628 -2.35 -10.62 32.08
C ARG A 628 -0.96 -10.23 31.59
N ASN A 629 -0.56 -8.98 31.84
CA ASN A 629 0.71 -8.38 31.40
C ASN A 629 0.93 -8.42 29.86
N ASN A 630 -0.12 -8.23 29.07
CA ASN A 630 -0.08 -8.26 27.59
C ASN A 630 0.41 -9.59 26.99
N ARG A 631 0.39 -10.68 27.77
CA ARG A 631 0.79 -12.01 27.29
C ARG A 631 -0.28 -12.60 26.36
N PRO A 632 0.07 -13.57 25.51
CA PRO A 632 -0.93 -14.37 24.80
C PRO A 632 -1.92 -15.03 25.78
N PRO A 633 -3.21 -15.11 25.43
CA PRO A 633 -4.21 -15.79 26.26
C PRO A 633 -3.98 -17.30 26.30
N GLY A 634 -4.36 -17.92 27.42
CA GLY A 634 -4.39 -19.37 27.55
C GLY A 634 -5.51 -20.00 26.71
N MET A 635 -5.52 -21.33 26.65
CA MET A 635 -6.49 -22.08 25.83
C MET A 635 -7.95 -21.79 26.20
N GLN A 636 -8.27 -21.72 27.49
CA GLN A 636 -9.65 -21.53 27.95
C GLN A 636 -10.25 -20.17 27.51
N PRO A 637 -9.58 -19.02 27.71
CA PRO A 637 -10.09 -17.76 27.17
C PRO A 637 -10.15 -17.72 25.64
N SER A 638 -9.21 -18.35 24.94
CA SER A 638 -9.24 -18.44 23.47
C SER A 638 -10.45 -19.22 22.96
N LEU A 639 -10.80 -20.33 23.63
CA LEU A 639 -12.02 -21.09 23.31
C LEU A 639 -13.29 -20.26 23.55
N ALA A 640 -13.36 -19.50 24.64
CA ALA A 640 -14.51 -18.64 24.92
C ALA A 640 -14.72 -17.55 23.85
N VAL A 641 -13.61 -16.96 23.38
CA VAL A 641 -13.64 -15.97 22.29
C VAL A 641 -14.03 -16.61 20.96
N GLN A 642 -13.58 -17.83 20.68
CA GLN A 642 -13.97 -18.57 19.48
C GLN A 642 -15.47 -18.93 19.50
N ASP A 643 -15.99 -19.37 20.65
CA ASP A 643 -17.43 -19.63 20.83
C ASP A 643 -18.26 -18.36 20.59
N TRP A 644 -17.80 -17.23 21.11
CA TRP A 644 -18.42 -15.92 20.89
C TRP A 644 -18.45 -15.55 19.40
N LEU A 645 -17.32 -15.67 18.70
CA LEU A 645 -17.24 -15.42 17.25
C LEU A 645 -18.17 -16.34 16.46
N ASN A 646 -18.21 -17.62 16.81
CA ASN A 646 -19.09 -18.60 16.16
C ASN A 646 -20.57 -18.24 16.38
N ALA A 647 -20.92 -17.80 17.59
CA ALA A 647 -22.29 -17.37 17.91
C ALA A 647 -22.68 -16.11 17.14
N VAL A 648 -21.78 -15.14 17.00
CA VAL A 648 -22.01 -13.94 16.18
C VAL A 648 -22.26 -14.31 14.70
N ARG A 649 -21.38 -15.16 14.13
CA ARG A 649 -21.43 -15.57 12.72
C ARG A 649 -22.63 -16.45 12.39
N SER A 650 -23.04 -17.29 13.34
CA SER A 650 -24.20 -18.19 13.20
C SER A 650 -25.53 -17.53 13.55
N ASN A 651 -25.54 -16.21 13.78
CA ASN A 651 -26.72 -15.44 14.19
C ASN A 651 -27.35 -15.92 15.52
N LEU A 652 -26.55 -16.53 16.40
CA LEU A 652 -26.97 -16.96 17.75
C LEU A 652 -26.76 -15.86 18.80
N LEU A 653 -25.91 -14.87 18.52
CA LEU A 653 -25.70 -13.70 19.38
C LEU A 653 -26.11 -12.42 18.67
N THR A 654 -27.07 -11.68 19.21
CA THR A 654 -27.55 -10.42 18.63
C THR A 654 -26.50 -9.31 18.74
N LEU A 655 -26.26 -8.60 17.63
CA LEU A 655 -25.41 -7.41 17.61
C LEU A 655 -26.25 -6.13 17.62
N HIS A 656 -25.92 -5.18 18.48
CA HIS A 656 -26.61 -3.89 18.63
C HIS A 656 -26.12 -2.84 17.62
N LEU A 657 -26.12 -3.23 16.34
CA LEU A 657 -25.52 -2.43 15.26
C LEU A 657 -26.20 -1.06 15.08
N ALA A 658 -27.51 -0.99 15.29
CA ALA A 658 -28.27 0.26 15.19
C ALA A 658 -27.78 1.29 16.22
N ASP A 659 -27.55 0.86 17.47
CA ASP A 659 -27.08 1.71 18.55
C ASP A 659 -25.64 2.16 18.32
N VAL A 660 -24.76 1.23 17.93
CA VAL A 660 -23.36 1.53 17.58
C VAL A 660 -23.28 2.57 16.45
N ARG A 661 -24.11 2.44 15.43
CA ARG A 661 -24.17 3.40 14.32
C ARG A 661 -24.76 4.74 14.73
N SER A 662 -25.86 4.74 15.49
CA SER A 662 -26.48 5.97 15.98
C SER A 662 -25.48 6.75 16.83
N TRP A 663 -24.75 6.05 17.70
CA TRP A 663 -23.68 6.63 18.50
C TRP A 663 -22.52 7.13 17.65
N ARG A 664 -22.06 6.35 16.68
CA ARG A 664 -20.96 6.79 15.81
C ARG A 664 -21.36 8.02 15.00
N ARG A 665 -22.58 8.04 14.44
CA ARG A 665 -23.13 9.22 13.76
C ARG A 665 -23.28 10.39 14.72
N SER A 666 -23.73 10.19 15.96
CA SER A 666 -23.82 11.29 16.92
C SER A 666 -22.43 11.81 17.27
N VAL A 667 -21.44 10.93 17.46
CA VAL A 667 -20.05 11.33 17.69
C VAL A 667 -19.42 11.97 16.45
N GLU A 668 -19.82 11.58 15.23
CA GLU A 668 -19.41 12.16 13.94
C GLU A 668 -20.08 13.51 13.67
N LEU A 669 -21.35 13.67 14.05
CA LEU A 669 -22.12 14.92 13.98
C LEU A 669 -21.68 15.90 15.09
N ASP A 670 -21.29 15.38 16.25
CA ASP A 670 -20.58 16.10 17.31
C ASP A 670 -19.08 16.22 17.03
N SER A 671 -18.60 15.60 15.94
CA SER A 671 -17.24 15.76 15.43
C SER A 671 -17.16 17.09 14.67
N PRO A 672 -15.98 17.74 14.65
CA PRO A 672 -15.82 19.16 14.32
C PRO A 672 -16.33 19.65 12.96
N ASP A 673 -16.72 18.75 12.06
CA ASP A 673 -16.99 19.07 10.65
C ASP A 673 -18.48 19.26 10.30
N ALA A 674 -19.44 18.90 11.19
CA ALA A 674 -20.85 18.78 10.78
C ALA A 674 -21.79 19.97 11.11
N GLY A 675 -21.37 21.00 11.86
CA GLY A 675 -22.27 22.15 12.04
C GLY A 675 -21.90 23.19 13.10
N SER A 676 -21.49 24.38 12.64
CA SER A 676 -21.79 25.74 13.15
C SER A 676 -21.74 26.10 14.64
N SER A 677 -21.02 25.40 15.52
CA SER A 677 -20.48 26.05 16.74
C SER A 677 -19.02 26.42 16.48
N VAL A 678 -18.69 27.71 16.49
CA VAL A 678 -17.30 28.21 16.37
C VAL A 678 -16.48 27.54 17.48
N ARG A 679 -15.73 26.48 17.16
CA ARG A 679 -14.82 25.86 18.12
C ARG A 679 -13.71 26.83 18.44
N SER A 680 -13.36 26.90 19.70
CA SER A 680 -12.13 27.56 20.09
C SER A 680 -10.93 26.78 19.50
N PRO A 681 -9.82 27.44 19.14
CA PRO A 681 -8.58 26.76 18.80
C PRO A 681 -8.15 25.71 19.84
N GLU A 682 -8.45 25.95 21.12
CA GLU A 682 -8.20 25.06 22.25
C GLU A 682 -8.95 23.72 22.10
N ASP A 683 -10.23 23.77 21.71
CA ASP A 683 -11.04 22.57 21.46
C ASP A 683 -10.53 21.78 20.25
N ALA A 684 -10.12 22.50 19.20
CA ALA A 684 -9.56 21.89 18.00
C ALA A 684 -8.23 21.17 18.30
N TRP A 685 -7.32 21.78 19.06
CA TRP A 685 -6.08 21.13 19.49
C TRP A 685 -6.33 19.98 20.46
N SER A 686 -7.33 20.08 21.34
CA SER A 686 -7.73 18.98 22.22
C SER A 686 -8.25 17.76 21.44
N ALA A 687 -8.88 18.00 20.29
CA ALA A 687 -9.29 16.94 19.38
C ALA A 687 -8.10 16.27 18.66
N VAL A 688 -6.94 16.93 18.55
CA VAL A 688 -5.71 16.36 17.98
C VAL A 688 -4.90 15.65 19.08
N LEU A 689 -4.50 16.40 20.11
CA LEU A 689 -3.52 16.02 21.13
C LEU A 689 -4.13 15.31 22.36
N GLY A 690 -5.46 15.27 22.50
CA GLY A 690 -6.16 14.74 23.66
C GLY A 690 -6.36 15.79 24.76
N ARG A 691 -7.39 15.63 25.60
CA ARG A 691 -7.92 16.70 26.48
C ARG A 691 -6.95 17.25 27.54
N ASN A 692 -5.89 16.52 27.89
CA ASN A 692 -5.00 16.89 28.99
C ASN A 692 -3.73 17.63 28.53
N TRP A 693 -3.57 17.94 27.23
CA TRP A 693 -2.35 18.56 26.72
C TRP A 693 -2.02 19.92 27.36
N GLN A 694 -3.04 20.64 27.84
CA GLN A 694 -2.91 21.93 28.52
C GLN A 694 -2.46 21.81 29.98
N GLN A 695 -2.57 20.64 30.60
CA GLN A 695 -2.20 20.43 32.00
C GLN A 695 -0.67 20.31 32.13
N GLN A 696 -0.07 21.22 32.89
CA GLN A 696 1.39 21.34 33.01
C GLN A 696 2.03 20.08 33.63
N ASP A 697 1.36 19.51 34.62
CA ASP A 697 1.75 18.29 35.30
C ASP A 697 1.67 17.05 34.40
N VAL A 698 0.68 16.94 33.49
CA VAL A 698 0.71 15.90 32.43
C VAL A 698 1.91 16.11 31.52
N ARG A 699 2.10 17.31 30.98
CA ARG A 699 3.22 17.60 30.07
C ARG A 699 4.56 17.26 30.72
N GLN A 700 4.73 17.60 32.00
CA GLN A 700 5.95 17.31 32.73
C GLN A 700 6.10 15.81 33.04
N ALA A 701 5.02 15.10 33.40
CA ALA A 701 5.07 13.66 33.62
C ALA A 701 5.45 12.89 32.35
N VAL A 702 4.84 13.24 31.22
CA VAL A 702 5.16 12.69 29.90
C VAL A 702 6.60 13.03 29.51
N TRP A 703 7.02 14.28 29.72
CA TRP A 703 8.42 14.68 29.47
C TRP A 703 9.40 13.89 30.33
N ASN A 704 9.12 13.67 31.62
CA ASN A 704 9.99 12.91 32.50
C ASN A 704 10.20 11.48 31.99
N GLU A 705 9.14 10.86 31.45
CA GLU A 705 9.22 9.53 30.82
C GLU A 705 10.10 9.54 29.57
N TRP A 706 9.87 10.50 28.66
CA TRP A 706 10.70 10.67 27.47
C TRP A 706 12.16 10.94 27.83
N ASN A 707 12.39 11.93 28.68
CA ASN A 707 13.71 12.41 29.07
C ASN A 707 14.53 11.33 29.79
N SER A 708 13.95 10.70 30.81
CA SER A 708 14.69 9.79 31.70
C SER A 708 14.95 8.42 31.06
N HIS A 709 14.03 7.95 30.21
CA HIS A 709 14.02 6.56 29.77
C HIS A 709 14.16 6.35 28.26
N ILE A 710 13.73 7.31 27.43
CA ILE A 710 13.65 7.14 25.98
C ILE A 710 14.73 7.95 25.25
N LEU A 711 14.96 9.19 25.65
CA LEU A 711 15.93 10.09 25.02
C LEU A 711 17.35 9.89 25.58
N ARG A 712 18.31 10.41 24.82
CA ARG A 712 19.75 10.48 25.12
C ARG A 712 20.28 11.78 24.50
N GLY A 713 21.44 12.23 24.96
CA GLY A 713 22.10 13.40 24.37
C GLY A 713 21.78 14.70 25.10
N GLU A 714 21.93 15.82 24.42
CA GLU A 714 21.82 17.16 25.00
C GLU A 714 20.40 17.48 25.47
N LEU A 715 19.39 16.93 24.79
CA LEU A 715 17.99 17.02 25.21
C LEU A 715 17.77 16.52 26.63
N THR A 716 18.60 15.59 27.11
CA THR A 716 18.43 15.05 28.46
C THR A 716 18.84 16.00 29.58
N ASN A 717 19.52 17.09 29.23
CA ASN A 717 19.92 18.13 30.17
C ASN A 717 18.78 19.12 30.47
N LEU A 718 17.65 19.05 29.73
CA LEU A 718 16.51 19.93 29.98
C LEU A 718 15.69 19.41 31.17
N GLU A 719 15.70 20.15 32.27
CA GLU A 719 14.97 19.76 33.48
C GLU A 719 13.45 19.90 33.31
N ARG A 720 13.00 20.86 32.50
CA ARG A 720 11.58 21.21 32.32
C ARG A 720 11.13 21.07 30.88
N SER A 721 9.92 20.54 30.69
CA SER A 721 9.35 20.33 29.34
C SER A 721 9.19 21.63 28.54
N GLY A 722 8.92 22.74 29.22
CA GLY A 722 8.75 24.06 28.60
C GLY A 722 10.03 24.64 27.96
N GLU A 723 11.21 24.11 28.30
CA GLU A 723 12.48 24.54 27.68
C GLU A 723 12.56 24.12 26.20
N ILE A 724 11.82 23.09 25.80
CA ILE A 724 11.76 22.62 24.40
C ILE A 724 11.28 23.74 23.47
N ALA A 725 10.29 24.52 23.89
CA ALA A 725 9.78 25.64 23.10
C ALA A 725 10.80 26.77 22.94
N LYS A 726 11.82 26.84 23.80
CA LYS A 726 12.88 27.85 23.80
C LYS A 726 14.15 27.41 23.06
N LEU A 727 14.19 26.18 22.55
CA LEU A 727 15.29 25.72 21.70
C LEU A 727 15.28 26.49 20.38
N GLY A 728 16.47 26.84 19.86
CA GLY A 728 16.59 27.53 18.58
C GLY A 728 15.95 26.77 17.41
N SER A 729 15.96 25.44 17.46
CA SER A 729 15.27 24.56 16.49
C SER A 729 13.74 24.74 16.51
N SER A 730 13.15 25.05 17.66
CA SER A 730 11.71 25.28 17.82
C SER A 730 11.24 26.62 17.25
N ARG A 731 12.16 27.56 17.00
CA ARG A 731 11.84 28.90 16.48
C ARG A 731 11.09 28.85 15.15
N SER A 732 11.47 27.93 14.24
CA SER A 732 10.81 27.81 12.93
C SER A 732 9.35 27.37 13.07
N LEU A 733 9.08 26.35 13.90
CA LEU A 733 7.71 25.89 14.17
C LEU A 733 6.88 26.97 14.88
N LEU A 734 7.46 27.63 15.90
CA LEU A 734 6.79 28.74 16.59
C LEU A 734 6.48 29.90 15.64
N THR A 735 7.39 30.22 14.72
CA THR A 735 7.17 31.28 13.73
C THR A 735 6.07 30.90 12.75
N GLN A 736 6.00 29.62 12.34
CA GLN A 736 4.93 29.12 11.48
C GLN A 736 3.56 29.17 12.19
N LEU A 737 3.49 28.69 13.42
CA LEU A 737 2.24 28.66 14.22
C LEU A 737 1.78 30.06 14.61
N LYS A 738 2.70 30.88 15.13
CA LYS A 738 2.40 32.23 15.64
C LYS A 738 3.66 33.13 15.65
N PRO A 739 3.89 33.93 14.60
CA PRO A 739 5.05 34.83 14.52
C PRO A 739 5.19 35.80 15.70
N GLY A 740 4.06 36.29 16.25
CA GLY A 740 4.04 37.18 17.41
C GLY A 740 4.68 36.54 18.65
N ALA A 741 4.20 35.35 19.03
CA ALA A 741 4.75 34.58 20.14
C ALA A 741 6.24 34.24 19.93
N ALA A 742 6.63 33.86 18.71
CA ALA A 742 8.02 33.58 18.39
C ALA A 742 8.94 34.80 18.64
N LYS A 743 8.48 36.01 18.26
CA LYS A 743 9.23 37.25 18.49
C LYS A 743 9.36 37.58 19.99
N GLU A 744 8.34 37.28 20.79
CA GLU A 744 8.39 37.50 22.24
C GLU A 744 9.32 36.50 22.95
N ILE A 745 9.28 35.22 22.57
CA ILE A 745 10.08 34.16 23.19
C ILE A 745 11.57 34.29 22.86
N PHE A 746 11.91 34.56 21.60
CA PHE A 746 13.31 34.61 21.13
C PHE A 746 13.87 36.03 21.00
N GLY A 747 13.06 37.05 21.27
CA GLY A 747 13.39 38.45 21.02
C GLY A 747 13.33 38.83 19.54
N ALA A 748 13.47 40.13 19.27
CA ALA A 748 13.62 40.65 17.91
C ALA A 748 15.06 40.43 17.42
N ALA A 749 15.34 39.28 16.81
CA ALA A 749 16.57 39.08 16.05
C ALA A 749 16.29 39.17 14.54
N VAL A 750 16.88 40.24 13.96
CA VAL A 750 17.14 40.70 12.58
C VAL A 750 17.29 39.56 11.54
N PRO A 751 16.92 39.80 10.25
CA PRO A 751 16.48 38.81 9.26
C PRO A 751 17.30 37.54 9.09
#